data_AF-A0A024GA34-F1
#
_entry.id   AF-A0A024GA34-F1
#
_cell.length_a   1.000
_cell.length_b   1.000
_cell.length_c   1.000
_cell.angle_alpha   90.00
_cell.angle_beta   90.00
_cell.angle_gamma   90.00
#
_symmetry.space_group_name_H-M   'P 1'
#
loop_
_entity.id
_entity.type
_entity.pdbx_description
1 polymer ?
#
loop_
_entity_poly.entity_id
_entity_poly.type
_entity_poly.pdbx_seq_one_letter_code
_entity_poly.pdbx_strand_id
1 'polypeptide(L)'
;MEAAITKLEFTVIGCSGEDPDHVANELNCHTTNCKGFMTPKNCEYPQELILQLDGGSSRVTQIQFLSHQSHIASKIELYWGPGSSNSALEDVPFHRLGYFTLKSNVESNYMARELKTVHIDQEAEFFKLIIHSCYMNERNLYSQVGIMAIHISGTRGHCDHARDQLVTQERFLRASGPTLLSANLSSASLTKGKGDSSDMQFDAKTARRIREIQVAKLQAVADEDYDQAKRLKQMEEHLKNIGIQLTRLESQKKEAVDKEDYDLAKRLKNDIMRLEASSSGSNTKEAIVPPINPFPVEVSHSVRSSKHGEPISKVSKAPHRVRMTSSNSQSEATEMDRPLSAKPNGSYDLDLSEDADDANGTDTHAQNPHFKGIMDAESLPDPEEIPSSLRKESGDLIAILGSYLTRCYYSNVWNHRDAVIRKVAKESDVFHDRSHGNTVQFIEVCCILVQSGIGDRINQVAISAFRLLEKVIPYALDLRREELCRILGNTAAQLVYKLGITQIKIRDEAAQCLVLLATTENIGVVFVASHLLKRTKKTIAVKLLQGRCQVLLTLLTMHVTNQNLGLIPESDYSFENISTFLDETNCYAHQSREIREIAKEIMVALYRIVGDDVESCLKNLRPKQLEEYHAAFQATKVSTHAEKPSGKSQPASKSVKRDADEQEDEDGDDHSTENDLTCPFCDHADTFASEELDHHFWASCPMLTPCKLCGQVIEIATLNDHLLLECERKNNHRECPRCGEAITCKFFEKHVSMEDCLPRPHPKQANRCPLCHENITPSGKKGWKRHLLEEMCPKNPRN
;
A
#
# COMPACT_ATOMS: atom_id res chain seq x y z
N MET A 1 38.67 -0.25 -0.06
CA MET A 1 38.19 -1.62 -0.31
C MET A 1 37.03 -1.86 0.62
N GLU A 2 35.79 -1.72 0.14
CA GLU A 2 34.64 -2.20 0.91
C GLU A 2 34.61 -3.73 0.87
N ALA A 3 34.23 -4.35 1.99
CA ALA A 3 34.06 -5.79 2.05
C ALA A 3 32.74 -6.17 1.34
N ALA A 4 32.83 -6.99 0.28
CA ALA A 4 31.65 -7.44 -0.44
C ALA A 4 30.69 -8.20 0.50
N ILE A 5 29.41 -7.83 0.49
CA ILE A 5 28.37 -8.56 1.22
C ILE A 5 28.21 -9.93 0.58
N THR A 6 28.58 -10.98 1.30
CA THR A 6 28.45 -12.37 0.88
C THR A 6 27.32 -13.06 1.63
N LYS A 7 26.85 -14.19 1.08
CA LYS A 7 26.14 -15.18 1.90
C LYS A 7 27.11 -15.67 2.97
N LEU A 8 26.63 -15.76 4.20
CA LEU A 8 27.32 -16.42 5.30
C LEU A 8 26.72 -17.83 5.42
N GLU A 9 27.59 -18.82 5.44
CA GLU A 9 27.21 -20.20 5.79
C GLU A 9 27.05 -20.29 7.31
N PHE A 10 26.19 -21.20 7.76
CA PHE A 10 25.90 -21.39 9.18
C PHE A 10 25.53 -22.84 9.45
N THR A 11 25.76 -23.26 10.69
CA THR A 11 25.40 -24.58 11.20
C THR A 11 24.38 -24.42 12.34
N VAL A 12 23.27 -25.16 12.29
CA VAL A 12 22.39 -25.37 13.45
C VAL A 12 23.15 -26.16 14.51
N ILE A 13 23.29 -25.60 15.72
CA ILE A 13 24.04 -26.21 16.83
C ILE A 13 23.17 -26.55 18.06
N GLY A 14 21.91 -26.12 18.08
CA GLY A 14 20.97 -26.42 19.16
C GLY A 14 19.53 -26.21 18.75
N CYS A 15 18.64 -27.08 19.24
CA CYS A 15 17.20 -26.99 19.04
C CYS A 15 16.47 -27.60 20.25
N SER A 16 15.35 -27.02 20.67
CA SER A 16 14.53 -27.57 21.76
C SER A 16 13.70 -28.79 21.35
N GLY A 17 13.49 -29.00 20.05
CA GLY A 17 12.74 -30.14 19.52
C GLY A 17 12.51 -30.02 18.01
N GLU A 18 12.49 -31.17 17.34
CA GLU A 18 12.29 -31.29 15.90
C GLU A 18 11.31 -32.43 15.57
N ASP A 19 10.65 -32.34 14.41
CA ASP A 19 9.90 -33.46 13.83
C ASP A 19 10.86 -34.45 13.15
N PRO A 20 10.74 -35.78 13.37
CA PRO A 20 11.65 -36.77 12.78
C PRO A 20 11.76 -36.73 11.24
N ASP A 21 10.72 -36.27 10.53
CA ASP A 21 10.75 -36.14 9.08
C ASP A 21 11.38 -34.82 8.60
N HIS A 22 11.57 -33.84 9.49
CA HIS A 22 11.92 -32.44 9.21
C HIS A 22 12.91 -31.90 10.27
N VAL A 23 14.03 -32.59 10.44
CA VAL A 23 15.10 -32.25 11.40
C VAL A 23 15.72 -30.88 11.15
N ALA A 24 16.17 -30.20 12.20
CA ALA A 24 16.70 -28.84 12.15
C ALA A 24 17.94 -28.72 11.24
N ASN A 25 18.74 -29.78 11.15
CA ASN A 25 19.91 -29.87 10.26
C ASN A 25 19.58 -29.73 8.76
N GLU A 26 18.33 -29.92 8.33
CA GLU A 26 17.92 -29.63 6.94
C GLU A 26 18.14 -28.15 6.56
N LEU A 27 18.08 -27.23 7.54
CA LEU A 27 18.30 -25.79 7.30
C LEU A 27 19.75 -25.45 6.88
N ASN A 28 20.71 -26.31 7.20
CA ASN A 28 22.12 -26.16 6.78
C ASN A 28 22.30 -26.42 5.27
N CYS A 29 21.29 -27.00 4.60
CA CYS A 29 21.38 -27.50 3.23
C CYS A 29 20.51 -26.70 2.24
N HIS A 30 21.08 -25.74 1.51
CA HIS A 30 20.34 -24.93 0.52
C HIS A 30 20.14 -25.59 -0.85
N THR A 31 19.97 -26.91 -0.91
CA THR A 31 19.70 -27.62 -2.18
C THR A 31 18.20 -27.59 -2.53
N THR A 32 17.85 -27.83 -3.80
CA THR A 32 16.45 -27.88 -4.27
C THR A 32 15.59 -28.95 -3.62
N ASN A 33 16.20 -29.88 -2.86
CA ASN A 33 15.54 -31.03 -2.26
C ASN A 33 15.49 -30.93 -0.71
N CYS A 34 15.93 -29.80 -0.13
CA CYS A 34 15.78 -29.51 1.30
C CYS A 34 14.31 -29.60 1.72
N LYS A 35 14.03 -30.37 2.78
CA LYS A 35 12.71 -30.46 3.40
C LYS A 35 12.40 -29.30 4.35
N GLY A 36 13.45 -28.65 4.87
CA GLY A 36 13.36 -27.67 5.96
C GLY A 36 12.98 -28.27 7.31
N PHE A 37 13.05 -27.43 8.34
CA PHE A 37 12.78 -27.75 9.74
C PHE A 37 11.29 -27.67 10.08
N MET A 38 10.80 -28.56 10.96
CA MET A 38 9.54 -28.39 11.66
C MET A 38 9.68 -28.71 13.16
N THR A 39 8.94 -27.98 14.00
CA THR A 39 8.82 -28.26 15.44
C THR A 39 8.04 -29.56 15.70
N PRO A 40 8.17 -30.21 16.87
CA PRO A 40 7.49 -31.49 17.13
C PRO A 40 5.97 -31.36 17.11
N LYS A 41 5.29 -32.45 16.73
CA LYS A 41 3.83 -32.57 16.75
C LYS A 41 3.30 -32.32 18.17
N ASN A 42 2.43 -31.31 18.32
CA ASN A 42 1.84 -30.85 19.58
C ASN A 42 2.87 -30.44 20.67
N CYS A 43 4.00 -29.85 20.28
CA CYS A 43 4.96 -29.28 21.23
C CYS A 43 4.40 -28.08 22.03
N GLU A 44 4.90 -27.90 23.26
CA GLU A 44 4.71 -26.66 24.01
C GLU A 44 5.54 -25.53 23.38
N TYR A 45 5.05 -24.29 23.45
CA TYR A 45 5.72 -23.11 22.91
C TYR A 45 6.10 -22.13 24.03
N PRO A 46 7.23 -21.41 23.92
CA PRO A 46 8.08 -21.30 22.74
C PRO A 46 9.05 -22.48 22.53
N GLN A 47 9.51 -22.63 21.30
CA GLN A 47 10.60 -23.52 20.90
C GLN A 47 11.85 -22.68 20.57
N GLU A 48 13.05 -23.20 20.87
CA GLU A 48 14.33 -22.55 20.58
C GLU A 48 15.05 -23.22 19.40
N LEU A 49 15.72 -22.40 18.57
CA LEU A 49 16.62 -22.85 17.51
C LEU A 49 17.87 -21.95 17.48
N ILE A 50 19.06 -22.54 17.47
CA ILE A 50 20.35 -21.84 17.60
C ILE A 50 21.24 -22.13 16.40
N LEU A 51 21.74 -21.06 15.78
CA LEU A 51 22.61 -21.05 14.61
C LEU A 51 24.00 -20.51 15.01
N GLN A 52 25.07 -21.09 14.49
CA GLN A 52 26.44 -20.58 14.56
C GLN A 52 26.96 -20.26 13.14
N LEU A 53 27.69 -19.16 12.97
CA LEU A 53 28.23 -18.76 11.67
C LEU A 53 29.55 -19.49 11.33
N ASP A 54 29.62 -20.02 10.11
CA ASP A 54 30.77 -20.78 9.63
C ASP A 54 31.93 -19.82 9.25
N GLY A 55 32.88 -19.70 10.19
CA GLY A 55 34.01 -18.77 10.13
C GLY A 55 34.12 -17.84 11.34
N GLY A 56 33.22 -17.95 12.33
CA GLY A 56 33.22 -17.14 13.54
C GLY A 56 32.64 -15.74 13.36
N SER A 57 32.93 -14.86 14.31
CA SER A 57 32.44 -13.47 14.39
C SER A 57 32.40 -12.76 13.02
N SER A 58 31.20 -12.40 12.57
CA SER A 58 30.95 -11.77 11.28
C SER A 58 29.88 -10.69 11.41
N ARG A 59 30.01 -9.60 10.64
CA ARG A 59 29.04 -8.49 10.64
C ARG A 59 27.87 -8.81 9.73
N VAL A 60 26.77 -9.25 10.31
CA VAL A 60 25.54 -9.60 9.60
C VAL A 60 24.75 -8.35 9.28
N THR A 61 24.36 -8.21 8.00
CA THR A 61 23.57 -7.09 7.48
C THR A 61 22.11 -7.47 7.20
N GLN A 62 21.82 -8.77 7.04
CA GLN A 62 20.52 -9.26 6.65
C GLN A 62 20.33 -10.74 7.02
N ILE A 63 19.14 -11.08 7.54
CA ILE A 63 18.67 -12.47 7.67
C ILE A 63 17.32 -12.60 6.94
N GLN A 64 17.14 -13.68 6.18
CA GLN A 64 15.88 -14.00 5.52
C GLN A 64 15.33 -15.33 6.03
N PHE A 65 14.02 -15.42 6.20
CA PHE A 65 13.29 -16.59 6.68
C PHE A 65 12.18 -16.96 5.70
N LEU A 66 12.19 -18.17 5.14
CA LEU A 66 11.11 -18.70 4.32
C LEU A 66 10.23 -19.61 5.18
N SER A 67 8.98 -19.23 5.43
CA SER A 67 8.05 -20.04 6.23
C SER A 67 7.29 -21.07 5.38
N HIS A 68 6.90 -22.20 5.99
CA HIS A 68 6.02 -23.19 5.35
C HIS A 68 4.61 -22.64 5.16
N GLN A 69 3.99 -22.90 4.01
CA GLN A 69 2.72 -22.27 3.59
C GLN A 69 1.51 -22.51 4.52
N SER A 70 1.52 -23.54 5.38
CA SER A 70 0.50 -23.81 6.41
C SER A 70 1.02 -23.95 7.85
N HIS A 71 2.33 -24.04 8.07
CA HIS A 71 2.93 -24.29 9.39
C HIS A 71 3.61 -23.00 9.87
N ILE A 72 2.83 -21.95 10.08
CA ILE A 72 3.34 -20.57 10.19
C ILE A 72 3.35 -20.11 11.65
N ALA A 73 4.51 -19.68 12.15
CA ALA A 73 4.62 -19.06 13.48
C ALA A 73 3.88 -17.72 13.55
N SER A 74 3.14 -17.49 14.64
CA SER A 74 2.56 -16.19 14.94
C SER A 74 3.63 -15.11 15.15
N LYS A 75 4.75 -15.49 15.78
CA LYS A 75 5.84 -14.61 16.18
C LYS A 75 7.15 -15.39 16.30
N ILE A 76 8.25 -14.79 15.88
CA ILE A 76 9.62 -15.27 16.13
C ILE A 76 10.42 -14.12 16.73
N GLU A 77 11.05 -14.33 17.88
CA GLU A 77 12.05 -13.40 18.43
C GLU A 77 13.44 -13.77 17.95
N LEU A 78 14.29 -12.75 17.79
CA LEU A 78 15.66 -12.88 17.32
C LEU A 78 16.63 -12.34 18.39
N TYR A 79 17.63 -13.16 18.73
CA TYR A 79 18.71 -12.85 19.64
C TYR A 79 20.06 -13.11 18.94
N TRP A 80 21.10 -12.37 19.33
CA TRP A 80 22.47 -12.56 18.85
C TRP A 80 23.43 -12.83 20.00
N GLY A 81 24.51 -13.57 19.74
CA GLY A 81 25.61 -13.81 20.67
C GLY A 81 26.96 -13.46 20.03
N PRO A 82 27.85 -12.72 20.73
CA PRO A 82 29.20 -12.46 20.25
C PRO A 82 30.04 -13.75 20.22
N GLY A 83 30.98 -13.83 19.29
CA GLY A 83 31.97 -14.89 19.25
C GLY A 83 33.02 -14.73 20.35
N SER A 84 33.28 -15.81 21.10
CA SER A 84 34.34 -15.89 22.10
C SER A 84 35.06 -17.22 21.93
N SER A 85 36.36 -17.17 21.65
CA SER A 85 37.12 -18.23 20.98
C SER A 85 37.43 -19.49 21.81
N ASN A 86 36.64 -19.77 22.86
CA ASN A 86 36.64 -21.02 23.65
C ASN A 86 35.39 -21.16 24.56
N SER A 87 34.33 -20.35 24.38
CA SER A 87 33.13 -20.40 25.25
C SER A 87 32.22 -21.57 24.89
N ALA A 88 31.67 -22.25 25.91
CA ALA A 88 30.61 -23.24 25.70
C ALA A 88 29.30 -22.54 25.34
N LEU A 89 28.37 -23.25 24.67
CA LEU A 89 27.09 -22.68 24.23
C LEU A 89 26.25 -22.13 25.41
N GLU A 90 26.39 -22.72 26.60
CA GLU A 90 25.71 -22.30 27.83
C GLU A 90 26.21 -20.95 28.36
N ASP A 91 27.45 -20.55 28.03
CA ASP A 91 28.10 -19.30 28.47
C ASP A 91 27.85 -18.11 27.52
N VAL A 92 27.23 -18.33 26.35
CA VAL A 92 27.07 -17.29 25.32
C VAL A 92 26.03 -16.23 25.76
N PRO A 93 26.40 -14.94 25.90
CA PRO A 93 25.46 -13.91 26.32
C PRO A 93 24.54 -13.50 25.16
N PHE A 94 23.34 -14.10 25.09
CA PHE A 94 22.35 -13.83 24.06
C PHE A 94 21.61 -12.50 24.31
N HIS A 95 21.80 -11.54 23.41
CA HIS A 95 21.20 -10.22 23.45
C HIS A 95 20.02 -10.13 22.46
N ARG A 96 18.89 -9.58 22.89
CA ARG A 96 17.65 -9.50 22.10
C ARG A 96 17.71 -8.41 21.04
N LEU A 97 17.57 -8.76 19.76
CA LEU A 97 17.42 -7.79 18.66
C LEU A 97 15.97 -7.32 18.50
N GLY A 98 15.01 -8.19 18.78
CA GLY A 98 13.58 -7.88 18.66
C GLY A 98 12.77 -9.09 18.26
N TYR A 99 11.67 -8.87 17.55
CA TYR A 99 10.83 -9.94 17.02
C TYR A 99 10.17 -9.52 15.71
N PHE A 100 9.69 -10.49 14.95
CA PHE A 100 8.82 -10.30 13.81
C PHE A 100 7.63 -11.26 13.85
N THR A 101 6.55 -10.88 13.18
CA THR A 101 5.39 -11.73 12.92
C THR A 101 5.33 -12.10 11.43
N LEU A 102 4.63 -13.18 11.12
CA LEU A 102 4.30 -13.62 9.76
C LEU A 102 2.78 -13.46 9.54
N LYS A 103 2.29 -13.54 8.31
CA LYS A 103 0.84 -13.60 8.03
C LYS A 103 0.31 -15.02 8.28
N SER A 104 -0.92 -15.13 8.75
CA SER A 104 -1.66 -16.41 8.83
C SER A 104 -1.93 -17.08 7.47
N ASN A 105 -1.69 -16.38 6.36
CA ASN A 105 -1.76 -16.89 4.99
C ASN A 105 -3.13 -17.43 4.51
N VAL A 106 -4.18 -17.15 5.28
CA VAL A 106 -5.60 -17.41 4.93
C VAL A 106 -5.94 -16.82 3.55
N GLU A 107 -5.43 -15.62 3.25
CA GLU A 107 -5.60 -14.92 1.96
C GLU A 107 -5.19 -15.75 0.73
N SER A 108 -4.34 -16.77 0.87
CA SER A 108 -3.90 -17.66 -0.23
C SER A 108 -4.41 -19.10 -0.10
N ASN A 109 -5.36 -19.38 0.80
CA ASN A 109 -5.79 -20.74 1.18
C ASN A 109 -4.60 -21.64 1.59
N TYR A 110 -3.60 -21.03 2.24
CA TYR A 110 -2.36 -21.67 2.71
C TYR A 110 -1.47 -22.24 1.58
N MET A 111 -1.49 -21.62 0.39
CA MET A 111 -0.73 -22.07 -0.79
C MET A 111 0.57 -21.30 -1.03
N ALA A 112 0.65 -20.02 -0.64
CA ALA A 112 1.87 -19.21 -0.79
C ALA A 112 2.84 -19.40 0.39
N ARG A 113 4.15 -19.20 0.18
CA ARG A 113 5.15 -19.12 1.28
C ARG A 113 5.53 -17.67 1.53
N GLU A 114 5.58 -17.23 2.80
CA GLU A 114 6.12 -15.90 3.15
C GLU A 114 7.64 -15.97 3.26
N LEU A 115 8.33 -15.10 2.50
CA LEU A 115 9.75 -14.80 2.68
C LEU A 115 9.90 -13.52 3.49
N LYS A 116 10.21 -13.64 4.78
CA LYS A 116 10.55 -12.50 5.63
C LYS A 116 11.99 -12.09 5.37
N THR A 117 12.25 -10.79 5.24
CA THR A 117 13.61 -10.23 5.31
C THR A 117 13.70 -9.33 6.53
N VAL A 118 14.74 -9.53 7.34
CA VAL A 118 15.06 -8.76 8.53
C VAL A 118 16.44 -8.14 8.29
N HIS A 119 16.51 -6.81 8.24
CA HIS A 119 17.78 -6.09 8.20
C HIS A 119 18.26 -5.85 9.63
N ILE A 120 19.53 -6.15 9.87
CA ILE A 120 20.23 -5.94 11.14
C ILE A 120 21.62 -5.38 10.81
N ASP A 121 22.34 -4.81 11.77
CA ASP A 121 23.73 -4.40 11.58
C ASP A 121 24.54 -4.76 12.82
N GLN A 122 24.88 -6.05 12.93
CA GLN A 122 25.41 -6.64 14.15
C GLN A 122 26.58 -7.56 13.85
N GLU A 123 27.69 -7.38 14.56
CA GLU A 123 28.74 -8.38 14.62
C GLU A 123 28.33 -9.49 15.59
N ALA A 124 28.26 -10.74 15.10
CA ALA A 124 27.81 -11.89 15.86
C ALA A 124 28.50 -13.17 15.37
N GLU A 125 28.56 -14.19 16.23
CA GLU A 125 28.86 -15.56 15.83
C GLU A 125 27.63 -16.47 15.97
N PHE A 126 26.76 -16.17 16.95
CA PHE A 126 25.58 -16.97 17.24
C PHE A 126 24.27 -16.19 17.00
N PHE A 127 23.24 -16.88 16.55
CA PHE A 127 21.86 -16.39 16.57
C PHE A 127 20.96 -17.40 17.27
N LYS A 128 20.09 -16.91 18.15
CA LYS A 128 19.03 -17.70 18.80
C LYS A 128 17.66 -17.19 18.35
N LEU A 129 16.80 -18.11 17.96
CA LEU A 129 15.44 -17.88 17.51
C LEU A 129 14.49 -18.44 18.57
N ILE A 130 13.57 -17.60 19.06
CA ILE A 130 12.49 -18.01 19.97
C ILE A 130 11.19 -18.05 19.17
N ILE A 131 10.77 -19.25 18.81
CA ILE A 131 9.62 -19.53 17.95
C ILE A 131 8.37 -19.67 18.82
N HIS A 132 7.37 -18.82 18.61
CA HIS A 132 6.07 -18.93 19.29
C HIS A 132 5.08 -19.78 18.46
N SER A 133 3.94 -20.08 19.08
CA SER A 133 2.87 -20.93 18.53
C SER A 133 2.41 -20.54 17.13
N CYS A 134 1.93 -21.53 16.38
CA CYS A 134 1.47 -21.37 15.01
C CYS A 134 0.09 -20.68 14.89
N TYR A 135 -0.21 -20.15 13.70
CA TYR A 135 -1.58 -19.87 13.29
C TYR A 135 -2.35 -21.18 13.06
N MET A 136 -3.38 -21.43 13.87
CA MET A 136 -4.25 -22.60 13.74
C MET A 136 -4.96 -22.61 12.37
N ASN A 137 -4.94 -23.75 11.68
CA ASN A 137 -5.62 -23.95 10.40
C ASN A 137 -5.82 -25.45 10.10
N GLU A 138 -6.77 -25.76 9.22
CA GLU A 138 -7.14 -27.13 8.79
C GLU A 138 -5.96 -27.96 8.23
N ARG A 139 -4.92 -27.31 7.68
CA ARG A 139 -3.73 -27.99 7.14
C ARG A 139 -2.60 -28.16 8.16
N ASN A 140 -2.84 -27.83 9.44
CA ASN A 140 -1.89 -27.91 10.54
C ASN A 140 -2.52 -28.59 11.76
N LEU A 141 -2.83 -29.88 11.61
CA LEU A 141 -3.53 -30.69 12.61
C LEU A 141 -2.73 -30.93 13.91
N TYR A 142 -1.43 -30.66 13.90
CA TYR A 142 -0.50 -30.95 15.01
C TYR A 142 0.14 -29.70 15.61
N SER A 143 -0.42 -28.51 15.34
CA SER A 143 0.05 -27.22 15.86
C SER A 143 1.55 -26.94 15.63
N GLN A 144 2.11 -27.39 14.50
CA GLN A 144 3.53 -27.29 14.18
C GLN A 144 3.90 -25.94 13.52
N VAL A 145 5.14 -25.52 13.70
CA VAL A 145 5.78 -24.45 12.92
C VAL A 145 6.82 -25.07 11.99
N GLY A 146 6.87 -24.61 10.74
CA GLY A 146 7.83 -25.03 9.73
C GLY A 146 8.61 -23.85 9.13
N ILE A 147 9.94 -24.00 9.11
CA ILE A 147 10.88 -23.07 8.48
C ILE A 147 11.54 -23.82 7.31
N MET A 148 11.33 -23.32 6.10
CA MET A 148 11.78 -23.97 4.86
C MET A 148 13.23 -23.61 4.50
N ALA A 149 13.65 -22.39 4.82
CA ALA A 149 15.03 -21.94 4.64
C ALA A 149 15.31 -20.73 5.54
N ILE A 150 16.57 -20.61 5.96
CA ILE A 150 17.15 -19.38 6.53
C ILE A 150 18.33 -18.98 5.65
N HIS A 151 18.49 -17.69 5.35
CA HIS A 151 19.65 -17.17 4.64
C HIS A 151 20.23 -15.99 5.42
N ILE A 152 21.53 -16.06 5.72
CA ILE A 152 22.27 -15.01 6.44
C ILE A 152 23.23 -14.36 5.45
N SER A 153 23.31 -13.03 5.45
CA SER A 153 24.19 -12.25 4.58
C SER A 153 24.88 -11.13 5.35
N GLY A 154 26.14 -10.87 5.03
CA GLY A 154 26.96 -9.88 5.72
C GLY A 154 28.41 -9.88 5.24
N THR A 155 29.30 -9.34 6.04
CA THR A 155 30.74 -9.33 5.79
C THR A 155 31.45 -10.15 6.86
N ARG A 156 32.36 -11.05 6.44
CA ARG A 156 33.17 -11.84 7.38
C ARG A 156 34.11 -10.92 8.16
N GLY A 157 34.23 -11.15 9.47
CA GLY A 157 35.18 -10.43 10.32
C GLY A 157 36.61 -10.63 9.83
N HIS A 158 37.43 -9.58 9.86
CA HIS A 158 38.83 -9.67 9.49
C HIS A 158 39.66 -10.22 10.66
N CYS A 159 39.68 -11.55 10.81
CA CYS A 159 40.50 -12.21 11.81
C CYS A 159 41.97 -12.27 11.36
N ASP A 160 42.84 -11.56 12.08
CA ASP A 160 44.26 -11.36 11.76
C ASP A 160 45.12 -12.58 12.15
N HIS A 161 44.79 -13.75 11.57
CA HIS A 161 45.40 -15.05 11.88
C HIS A 161 46.14 -15.73 10.71
N ALA A 162 46.19 -15.08 9.54
CA ALA A 162 46.90 -15.59 8.35
C ALA A 162 48.46 -15.50 8.45
N ARG A 163 49.02 -15.63 9.67
CA ARG A 163 50.46 -15.54 9.93
C ARG A 163 51.09 -16.84 10.47
N ASP A 164 50.29 -17.88 10.74
CA ASP A 164 50.77 -19.14 11.36
C ASP A 164 50.38 -20.43 10.59
N GLN A 165 50.11 -20.32 9.28
CA GLN A 165 50.02 -21.49 8.37
C GLN A 165 50.95 -21.37 7.15
N LEU A 166 52.05 -20.63 7.29
CA LEU A 166 53.17 -20.61 6.32
C LEU A 166 54.23 -21.69 6.60
N VAL A 167 53.87 -22.72 7.36
CA VAL A 167 54.72 -23.89 7.65
C VAL A 167 53.99 -25.16 7.22
N THR A 168 54.70 -26.08 6.56
CA THR A 168 54.26 -27.44 6.16
C THR A 168 53.55 -27.64 4.80
N GLN A 169 53.79 -26.79 3.79
CA GLN A 169 53.62 -27.22 2.38
C GLN A 169 54.78 -26.84 1.42
N GLU A 170 55.68 -25.91 1.77
CA GLU A 170 56.92 -25.67 0.99
C GLU A 170 58.02 -26.71 1.26
N ARG A 171 57.78 -28.00 0.94
CA ARG A 171 58.85 -29.02 0.98
C ARG A 171 58.80 -30.14 -0.06
N PHE A 172 57.95 -30.01 -1.08
CA PHE A 172 58.00 -30.83 -2.28
C PHE A 172 57.95 -29.93 -3.52
N LEU A 173 58.50 -30.39 -4.66
CA LEU A 173 58.51 -29.71 -5.96
C LEU A 173 59.35 -28.41 -6.09
N ARG A 174 60.46 -28.27 -5.33
CA ARG A 174 61.66 -27.59 -5.87
C ARG A 174 62.54 -28.60 -6.62
N ALA A 175 62.21 -28.88 -7.88
CA ALA A 175 63.04 -29.66 -8.79
C ALA A 175 62.81 -29.23 -10.24
N SER A 176 63.91 -29.07 -10.99
CA SER A 176 63.98 -28.75 -12.43
C SER A 176 63.52 -27.35 -12.88
N GLY A 177 64.35 -26.75 -13.73
CA GLY A 177 64.22 -25.40 -14.29
C GLY A 177 63.79 -25.36 -15.76
N PRO A 178 64.06 -24.26 -16.50
CA PRO A 178 63.10 -23.76 -17.50
C PRO A 178 63.60 -23.69 -18.96
N THR A 179 62.66 -23.74 -19.90
CA THR A 179 62.86 -23.38 -21.32
C THR A 179 61.61 -22.69 -21.91
N LEU A 180 61.75 -22.05 -23.08
CA LEU A 180 60.81 -21.07 -23.65
C LEU A 180 60.11 -21.53 -24.95
N LEU A 181 59.24 -20.65 -25.47
CA LEU A 181 58.90 -20.41 -26.89
C LEU A 181 57.81 -21.25 -27.61
N SER A 182 56.74 -20.52 -28.01
CA SER A 182 56.25 -20.39 -29.40
C SER A 182 55.24 -21.38 -30.03
N ALA A 183 54.09 -20.79 -30.41
CA ALA A 183 53.31 -20.99 -31.65
C ALA A 183 52.39 -22.21 -31.89
N ASN A 184 51.12 -21.84 -32.13
CA ASN A 184 50.17 -22.31 -33.17
C ASN A 184 49.41 -23.65 -33.09
N LEU A 185 48.15 -23.50 -33.52
CA LEU A 185 47.04 -24.46 -33.60
C LEU A 185 47.35 -25.79 -34.32
N SER A 186 46.81 -26.89 -33.79
CA SER A 186 45.95 -27.78 -34.58
C SER A 186 44.94 -28.54 -33.69
N SER A 187 43.84 -28.99 -34.31
CA SER A 187 42.72 -29.77 -33.75
C SER A 187 43.17 -31.10 -33.10
N ALA A 188 42.48 -31.73 -32.13
CA ALA A 188 41.03 -31.79 -31.93
C ALA A 188 40.57 -32.31 -30.53
N SER A 189 39.28 -32.15 -30.24
CA SER A 189 38.42 -33.00 -29.38
C SER A 189 38.53 -32.99 -27.83
N LEU A 190 37.43 -32.55 -27.20
CA LEU A 190 36.85 -33.01 -25.93
C LEU A 190 37.69 -33.08 -24.64
N THR A 191 37.52 -32.07 -23.77
CA THR A 191 37.11 -32.29 -22.36
C THR A 191 36.09 -31.23 -21.92
N LYS A 192 35.27 -31.55 -20.91
CA LYS A 192 34.07 -30.78 -20.53
C LYS A 192 34.33 -29.99 -19.23
N GLY A 193 34.77 -28.75 -19.36
CA GLY A 193 35.00 -27.85 -18.22
C GLY A 193 33.70 -27.37 -17.56
N LYS A 194 33.70 -27.20 -16.23
CA LYS A 194 32.55 -26.66 -15.47
C LYS A 194 32.31 -25.19 -15.84
N GLY A 195 31.17 -24.90 -16.45
CA GLY A 195 30.61 -23.55 -16.48
C GLY A 195 29.92 -23.23 -15.15
N ASP A 196 29.78 -21.93 -14.86
CA ASP A 196 29.01 -21.45 -13.72
C ASP A 196 27.51 -21.77 -13.91
N SER A 197 26.82 -22.11 -12.81
CA SER A 197 25.46 -22.65 -12.83
C SER A 197 24.40 -21.64 -13.25
N SER A 198 24.74 -20.35 -13.31
CA SER A 198 23.84 -19.26 -13.75
C SER A 198 23.78 -19.07 -15.28
N ASP A 199 24.75 -19.56 -16.06
CA ASP A 199 24.87 -19.22 -17.49
C ASP A 199 23.97 -20.07 -18.41
N MET A 200 23.26 -21.07 -17.87
CA MET A 200 22.41 -21.99 -18.65
C MET A 200 20.96 -21.51 -18.89
N GLN A 201 20.56 -20.34 -18.39
CA GLN A 201 19.17 -19.84 -18.51
C GLN A 201 18.93 -18.87 -19.68
N PHE A 202 19.99 -18.42 -20.35
CA PHE A 202 19.93 -17.37 -21.38
C PHE A 202 20.69 -17.76 -22.64
N ASP A 203 20.35 -17.15 -23.77
CA ASP A 203 21.15 -17.26 -25.00
C ASP A 203 22.51 -16.56 -24.84
N ALA A 204 23.50 -16.96 -25.63
CA ALA A 204 24.88 -16.48 -25.51
C ALA A 204 25.06 -14.97 -25.76
N LYS A 205 24.15 -14.31 -26.50
CA LYS A 205 24.18 -12.87 -26.79
C LYS A 205 23.60 -12.08 -25.61
N THR A 206 22.49 -12.53 -25.04
CA THR A 206 21.90 -11.95 -23.82
C THR A 206 22.79 -12.18 -22.59
N ALA A 207 23.33 -13.39 -22.39
CA ALA A 207 24.26 -13.70 -21.30
C ALA A 207 25.54 -12.84 -21.33
N ARG A 208 26.05 -12.53 -22.53
CA ARG A 208 27.14 -11.56 -22.70
C ARG A 208 26.69 -10.15 -22.28
N ARG A 209 25.53 -9.68 -22.73
CA ARG A 209 25.06 -8.31 -22.45
C ARG A 209 24.73 -8.08 -20.97
N ILE A 210 24.21 -9.10 -20.28
CA ILE A 210 24.02 -9.08 -18.82
C ILE A 210 25.35 -8.87 -18.11
N ARG A 211 26.41 -9.59 -18.50
CA ARG A 211 27.77 -9.41 -17.92
C ARG A 211 28.36 -8.03 -18.19
N GLU A 212 28.20 -7.49 -19.41
CA GLU A 212 28.63 -6.12 -19.75
C GLU A 212 27.96 -5.08 -18.82
N ILE A 213 26.67 -5.23 -18.53
CA ILE A 213 25.92 -4.34 -17.61
C ILE A 213 26.32 -4.56 -16.15
N GLN A 214 26.57 -5.80 -15.73
CA GLN A 214 27.03 -6.10 -14.38
C GLN A 214 28.40 -5.49 -14.08
N VAL A 215 29.34 -5.53 -15.03
CA VAL A 215 30.64 -4.84 -14.90
C VAL A 215 30.46 -3.33 -14.82
N ALA A 216 29.67 -2.72 -15.72
CA ALA A 216 29.38 -1.29 -15.67
C ALA A 216 28.69 -0.86 -14.36
N LYS A 217 27.82 -1.71 -13.81
CA LYS A 217 27.13 -1.48 -12.53
C LYS A 217 28.11 -1.53 -11.35
N LEU A 218 29.07 -2.45 -11.36
CA LEU A 218 30.11 -2.54 -10.33
C LEU A 218 31.06 -1.33 -10.40
N GLN A 219 31.40 -0.87 -11.60
CA GLN A 219 32.15 0.37 -11.82
C GLN A 219 31.38 1.58 -11.26
N ALA A 220 30.11 1.74 -11.60
CA ALA A 220 29.26 2.81 -11.07
C ALA A 220 29.06 2.78 -9.54
N VAL A 221 29.19 1.62 -8.89
CA VAL A 221 29.23 1.53 -7.41
C VAL A 221 30.59 1.94 -6.85
N ALA A 222 31.69 1.56 -7.51
CA ALA A 222 33.05 1.94 -7.11
C ALA A 222 33.34 3.43 -7.33
N ASP A 223 32.67 4.06 -8.29
CA ASP A 223 32.72 5.51 -8.57
C ASP A 223 31.62 6.30 -7.80
N GLU A 224 30.94 5.67 -6.83
CA GLU A 224 29.86 6.22 -5.99
C GLU A 224 28.62 6.81 -6.73
N ASP A 225 28.52 6.66 -8.06
CA ASP A 225 27.32 6.97 -8.87
C ASP A 225 26.22 5.90 -8.68
N TYR A 226 25.66 5.88 -7.47
CA TYR A 226 24.59 4.96 -7.08
C TYR A 226 23.33 5.08 -7.96
N ASP A 227 23.06 6.25 -8.56
CA ASP A 227 21.95 6.43 -9.49
C ASP A 227 22.24 5.79 -10.86
N GLN A 228 23.48 5.79 -11.35
CA GLN A 228 23.88 4.99 -12.52
C GLN A 228 23.87 3.50 -12.20
N ALA A 229 24.36 3.07 -11.04
CA ALA A 229 24.27 1.68 -10.59
C ALA A 229 22.80 1.20 -10.53
N LYS A 230 21.88 2.06 -10.08
CA LYS A 230 20.43 1.82 -10.03
C LYS A 230 19.79 1.76 -11.43
N ARG A 231 20.15 2.68 -12.35
CA ARG A 231 19.75 2.62 -13.77
C ARG A 231 20.22 1.31 -14.43
N LEU A 232 21.47 0.91 -14.19
CA LEU A 232 22.05 -0.32 -14.72
C LEU A 232 21.42 -1.58 -14.12
N LYS A 233 21.08 -1.58 -12.82
CA LYS A 233 20.32 -2.65 -12.17
C LYS A 233 18.94 -2.87 -12.82
N GLN A 234 18.22 -1.77 -13.13
CA GLN A 234 16.94 -1.85 -13.84
C GLN A 234 17.08 -2.40 -15.26
N MET A 235 18.15 -1.99 -15.97
CA MET A 235 18.45 -2.52 -17.31
C MET A 235 18.83 -4.02 -17.27
N GLU A 236 19.57 -4.46 -16.25
CA GLU A 236 19.92 -5.87 -16.01
C GLU A 236 18.67 -6.73 -15.79
N GLU A 237 17.72 -6.27 -14.97
CA GLU A 237 16.45 -6.95 -14.70
C GLU A 237 15.55 -7.03 -15.94
N HIS A 238 15.46 -5.93 -16.71
CA HIS A 238 14.73 -5.90 -17.98
C HIS A 238 15.31 -6.89 -19.02
N LEU A 239 16.64 -6.97 -19.14
CA LEU A 239 17.30 -7.93 -20.04
C LEU A 239 17.15 -9.38 -19.60
N LYS A 240 17.16 -9.69 -18.30
CA LYS A 240 16.83 -11.03 -17.80
C LYS A 240 15.40 -11.42 -18.17
N ASN A 241 14.44 -10.51 -18.00
CA ASN A 241 13.04 -10.75 -18.37
C ASN A 241 12.85 -10.98 -19.89
N ILE A 242 13.56 -10.23 -20.74
CA ILE A 242 13.58 -10.49 -22.20
C ILE A 242 14.23 -11.84 -22.51
N GLY A 243 15.35 -12.18 -21.87
CA GLY A 243 16.03 -13.47 -22.06
C GLY A 243 15.14 -14.67 -21.75
N ILE A 244 14.39 -14.63 -20.64
CA ILE A 244 13.41 -15.68 -20.28
C ILE A 244 12.32 -15.81 -21.35
N GLN A 245 11.85 -14.70 -21.93
CA GLN A 245 10.86 -14.72 -23.01
C GLN A 245 11.44 -15.28 -24.32
N LEU A 246 12.67 -14.93 -24.68
CA LEU A 246 13.37 -15.48 -25.85
C LEU A 246 13.52 -17.00 -25.71
N THR A 247 14.12 -17.50 -24.62
CA THR A 247 14.29 -18.94 -24.36
C THR A 247 12.96 -19.70 -24.41
N ARG A 248 11.87 -19.11 -23.89
CA ARG A 248 10.52 -19.69 -23.99
C ARG A 248 10.04 -19.79 -25.44
N LEU A 249 10.12 -18.71 -26.21
CA LEU A 249 9.68 -18.69 -27.61
C LEU A 249 10.55 -19.58 -28.51
N GLU A 250 11.85 -19.71 -28.23
CA GLU A 250 12.74 -20.64 -28.92
C GLU A 250 12.35 -22.09 -28.66
N SER A 251 12.01 -22.44 -27.42
CA SER A 251 11.48 -23.75 -27.06
C SER A 251 10.16 -24.05 -27.77
N GLN A 252 9.21 -23.11 -27.76
CA GLN A 252 7.93 -23.24 -28.46
C GLN A 252 8.09 -23.33 -29.99
N LYS A 253 9.04 -22.57 -30.57
CA LYS A 253 9.40 -22.64 -32.00
C LYS A 253 9.94 -24.01 -32.35
N LYS A 254 10.79 -24.60 -31.48
CA LYS A 254 11.28 -25.97 -31.66
C LYS A 254 10.14 -26.98 -31.58
N GLU A 255 9.30 -26.90 -30.55
CA GLU A 255 8.14 -27.78 -30.38
C GLU A 255 7.16 -27.71 -31.56
N ALA A 256 6.96 -26.53 -32.16
CA ALA A 256 6.15 -26.37 -33.37
C ALA A 256 6.79 -27.03 -34.60
N VAL A 257 8.13 -26.95 -34.75
CA VAL A 257 8.86 -27.65 -35.83
C VAL A 257 8.85 -29.17 -35.61
N ASP A 258 9.04 -29.65 -34.37
CA ASP A 258 8.98 -31.06 -33.99
C ASP A 258 7.55 -31.65 -34.17
N LYS A 259 6.53 -30.81 -34.34
CA LYS A 259 5.12 -31.15 -34.63
C LYS A 259 4.69 -30.84 -36.08
N GLU A 260 5.61 -30.44 -36.95
CA GLU A 260 5.38 -30.03 -38.35
C GLU A 260 4.40 -28.84 -38.53
N ASP A 261 4.11 -28.07 -37.48
CA ASP A 261 3.34 -26.82 -37.57
C ASP A 261 4.24 -25.65 -38.00
N TYR A 262 4.54 -25.64 -39.31
CA TYR A 262 5.41 -24.64 -39.92
C TYR A 262 4.82 -23.22 -39.89
N ASP A 263 3.49 -23.06 -39.81
CA ASP A 263 2.85 -21.74 -39.73
C ASP A 263 2.94 -21.16 -38.32
N LEU A 264 2.79 -21.96 -37.26
CA LEU A 264 3.08 -21.56 -35.89
C LEU A 264 4.57 -21.26 -35.71
N ALA A 265 5.46 -22.13 -36.20
CA ALA A 265 6.90 -21.92 -36.15
C ALA A 265 7.32 -20.61 -36.85
N LYS A 266 6.68 -20.27 -37.96
CA LYS A 266 6.89 -19.00 -38.70
C LYS A 266 6.40 -17.78 -37.93
N ARG A 267 5.28 -17.87 -37.21
CA ARG A 267 4.81 -16.79 -36.30
C ARG A 267 5.78 -16.58 -35.15
N LEU A 268 6.11 -17.64 -34.42
CA LEU A 268 7.04 -17.60 -33.29
C LEU A 268 8.44 -17.07 -33.69
N LYS A 269 8.91 -17.39 -34.90
CA LYS A 269 10.14 -16.81 -35.45
C LYS A 269 10.06 -15.28 -35.61
N ASN A 270 8.94 -14.74 -36.07
CA ASN A 270 8.76 -13.29 -36.19
C ASN A 270 8.68 -12.61 -34.81
N ASP A 271 8.05 -13.24 -33.83
CA ASP A 271 7.96 -12.72 -32.46
C ASP A 271 9.33 -12.70 -31.75
N ILE A 272 10.17 -13.72 -31.98
CA ILE A 272 11.58 -13.74 -31.54
C ILE A 272 12.33 -12.55 -32.16
N MET A 273 12.28 -12.37 -33.49
CA MET A 273 12.97 -11.26 -34.16
C MET A 273 12.51 -9.88 -33.66
N ARG A 274 11.24 -9.75 -33.26
CA ARG A 274 10.69 -8.52 -32.66
C ARG A 274 11.27 -8.25 -31.27
N LEU A 275 11.38 -9.27 -30.41
CA LEU A 275 11.98 -9.15 -29.08
C LEU A 275 13.51 -8.92 -29.15
N GLU A 276 14.21 -9.55 -30.08
CA GLU A 276 15.63 -9.28 -30.32
C GLU A 276 15.89 -7.83 -30.77
N ALA A 277 15.01 -7.27 -31.61
CA ALA A 277 15.09 -5.87 -32.02
C ALA A 277 14.87 -4.92 -30.82
N SER A 278 13.90 -5.21 -29.94
CA SER A 278 13.68 -4.45 -28.71
C SER A 278 14.87 -4.52 -27.74
N SER A 279 15.58 -5.65 -27.67
CA SER A 279 16.82 -5.81 -26.89
C SER A 279 17.99 -5.01 -27.48
N SER A 280 18.07 -4.90 -28.81
CA SER A 280 19.22 -4.30 -29.52
C SER A 280 19.16 -2.77 -29.62
N GLY A 281 18.01 -2.14 -29.38
CA GLY A 281 17.77 -0.72 -29.64
C GLY A 281 18.34 0.29 -28.62
N SER A 282 19.12 -0.14 -27.62
CA SER A 282 19.55 0.71 -26.49
C SER A 282 21.09 0.84 -26.39
N ASN A 283 21.72 1.48 -27.39
CA ASN A 283 23.17 1.73 -27.40
C ASN A 283 23.51 3.22 -27.68
N THR A 284 23.58 3.99 -26.59
CA THR A 284 24.39 5.22 -26.39
C THR A 284 24.17 6.47 -27.25
N LYS A 285 24.15 7.63 -26.56
CA LYS A 285 24.29 9.01 -27.06
C LYS A 285 23.12 9.63 -27.86
N GLU A 286 21.98 9.83 -27.20
CA GLU A 286 21.16 11.02 -27.45
C GLU A 286 20.38 11.43 -26.18
N ALA A 287 20.12 12.72 -26.00
CA ALA A 287 19.45 13.25 -24.82
C ALA A 287 17.93 13.34 -25.07
N ILE A 288 17.13 12.67 -24.23
CA ILE A 288 15.66 12.68 -24.33
C ILE A 288 15.07 13.27 -23.05
N VAL A 289 14.61 14.51 -23.16
CA VAL A 289 13.89 15.23 -22.09
C VAL A 289 12.46 14.68 -21.99
N PRO A 290 12.00 14.19 -20.83
CA PRO A 290 10.58 13.89 -20.62
C PRO A 290 9.77 15.20 -20.53
N PRO A 291 8.55 15.28 -21.09
CA PRO A 291 7.84 16.53 -21.23
C PRO A 291 7.42 17.13 -19.88
N ILE A 292 7.57 18.46 -19.78
CA ILE A 292 7.00 19.27 -18.69
C ILE A 292 5.47 19.11 -18.73
N ASN A 293 4.88 18.77 -17.59
CA ASN A 293 3.43 18.61 -17.44
C ASN A 293 2.90 19.72 -16.52
N PRO A 294 2.57 20.92 -17.05
CA PRO A 294 2.06 22.01 -16.24
C PRO A 294 0.61 21.72 -15.84
N PHE A 295 0.34 21.60 -14.54
CA PHE A 295 -1.01 21.71 -14.00
C PHE A 295 -1.26 23.19 -13.63
N PRO A 296 -2.19 23.89 -14.30
CA PRO A 296 -2.56 25.25 -13.89
C PRO A 296 -3.31 25.21 -12.56
N VAL A 297 -2.88 26.04 -11.61
CA VAL A 297 -3.67 26.34 -10.40
C VAL A 297 -4.50 27.59 -10.69
N GLU A 298 -5.75 27.40 -11.11
CA GLU A 298 -6.68 28.53 -11.31
C GLU A 298 -7.15 29.08 -9.95
N VAL A 299 -6.62 30.24 -9.56
CA VAL A 299 -7.02 30.95 -8.34
C VAL A 299 -8.41 31.56 -8.52
N SER A 300 -9.41 30.87 -7.98
CA SER A 300 -10.83 31.23 -8.13
C SER A 300 -11.25 32.38 -7.19
N HIS A 301 -10.89 33.62 -7.54
CA HIS A 301 -11.44 34.81 -6.86
C HIS A 301 -12.94 34.99 -7.19
N SER A 302 -13.79 34.68 -6.22
CA SER A 302 -15.23 34.92 -6.33
C SER A 302 -15.60 36.31 -5.80
N VAL A 303 -15.91 37.24 -6.69
CA VAL A 303 -16.60 38.50 -6.37
C VAL A 303 -17.88 38.59 -7.19
N ARG A 304 -19.00 38.86 -6.52
CA ARG A 304 -20.35 38.68 -7.05
C ARG A 304 -20.95 40.00 -7.53
N SER A 305 -21.31 40.09 -8.81
CA SER A 305 -22.32 41.03 -9.32
C SER A 305 -22.96 40.51 -10.61
N SER A 306 -24.11 41.08 -10.97
CA SER A 306 -25.07 40.48 -11.92
C SER A 306 -25.64 41.52 -12.88
N LYS A 307 -25.87 41.12 -14.15
CA LYS A 307 -27.12 41.33 -14.92
C LYS A 307 -27.11 40.63 -16.29
N HIS A 308 -28.32 40.26 -16.72
CA HIS A 308 -28.87 39.75 -18.00
C HIS A 308 -28.04 39.81 -19.32
N GLY A 309 -28.38 38.95 -20.30
CA GLY A 309 -28.18 39.38 -21.70
C GLY A 309 -28.45 38.51 -22.94
N GLU A 310 -28.55 37.17 -22.88
CA GLU A 310 -28.88 36.29 -24.05
C GLU A 310 -27.93 36.34 -25.31
N PRO A 311 -28.05 35.41 -26.30
CA PRO A 311 -26.89 34.95 -27.11
C PRO A 311 -26.93 35.20 -28.63
N ILE A 312 -25.83 34.93 -29.36
CA ILE A 312 -25.86 34.48 -30.79
C ILE A 312 -24.55 33.82 -31.32
N SER A 313 -24.72 32.85 -32.23
CA SER A 313 -23.81 32.14 -33.17
C SER A 313 -22.27 32.02 -33.03
N LYS A 314 -21.80 30.74 -33.00
CA LYS A 314 -20.90 30.03 -33.97
C LYS A 314 -19.96 30.86 -34.89
N VAL A 315 -18.67 30.44 -35.03
CA VAL A 315 -18.07 29.84 -36.27
C VAL A 315 -16.57 29.46 -36.15
N SER A 316 -16.22 28.40 -36.88
CA SER A 316 -14.98 27.64 -37.13
C SER A 316 -13.62 28.30 -37.48
N LYS A 317 -12.54 27.56 -37.11
CA LYS A 317 -11.28 27.24 -37.86
C LYS A 317 -10.08 28.23 -37.96
N ALA A 318 -8.89 27.63 -37.98
CA ALA A 318 -7.53 28.16 -38.26
C ALA A 318 -7.02 27.56 -39.63
N PRO A 319 -5.73 27.58 -40.08
CA PRO A 319 -4.45 28.03 -39.44
C PRO A 319 -3.43 28.74 -40.40
N HIS A 320 -2.11 28.71 -40.07
CA HIS A 320 -0.91 29.10 -40.86
C HIS A 320 -0.49 30.60 -40.91
N ARG A 321 0.79 31.01 -41.12
CA ARG A 321 2.14 30.39 -40.90
C ARG A 321 3.28 31.43 -41.12
N VAL A 322 4.18 31.60 -40.14
CA VAL A 322 5.64 32.01 -40.21
C VAL A 322 6.11 33.07 -41.25
N ARG A 323 6.69 34.21 -40.80
CA ARG A 323 8.16 34.48 -40.75
C ARG A 323 8.53 35.88 -40.19
N MET A 324 9.79 36.01 -39.73
CA MET A 324 10.46 37.23 -39.22
C MET A 324 10.79 38.30 -40.28
N THR A 325 10.99 39.55 -39.83
CA THR A 325 12.13 40.44 -40.22
C THR A 325 12.27 41.62 -39.22
N SER A 326 13.32 42.45 -39.34
CA SER A 326 13.80 43.38 -38.30
C SER A 326 14.12 44.81 -38.79
N SER A 327 13.88 45.81 -37.93
CA SER A 327 14.46 47.18 -37.84
C SER A 327 13.62 47.98 -36.83
N ASN A 328 14.09 48.88 -35.93
CA ASN A 328 15.34 49.61 -35.66
C ASN A 328 15.41 51.09 -36.11
N SER A 329 15.05 51.98 -35.19
CA SER A 329 15.41 53.42 -35.06
C SER A 329 15.09 53.82 -33.61
N GLN A 330 15.97 54.43 -32.80
CA GLN A 330 16.42 55.84 -32.83
C GLN A 330 15.24 56.83 -32.69
N SER A 331 15.27 57.87 -31.85
CA SER A 331 16.31 58.50 -30.99
C SER A 331 15.64 59.18 -29.76
N GLU A 332 16.22 59.98 -28.86
CA GLU A 332 17.57 60.53 -28.60
C GLU A 332 17.66 60.98 -27.12
N ALA A 333 18.83 61.44 -26.64
CA ALA A 333 19.00 61.97 -25.28
C ALA A 333 19.82 63.28 -25.27
N THR A 334 19.69 64.07 -24.21
CA THR A 334 20.59 65.19 -23.88
C THR A 334 20.95 65.18 -22.39
N GLU A 335 22.12 65.74 -22.09
CA GLU A 335 22.89 65.57 -20.86
C GLU A 335 23.22 66.95 -20.25
N MET A 336 23.50 67.05 -18.93
CA MET A 336 24.56 67.93 -18.37
C MET A 336 24.70 67.87 -16.82
N ASP A 337 25.91 67.50 -16.41
CA ASP A 337 26.74 68.06 -15.32
C ASP A 337 26.53 67.85 -13.79
N ARG A 338 27.64 68.12 -13.08
CA ARG A 338 28.05 67.83 -11.66
C ARG A 338 27.98 69.11 -10.76
N PRO A 339 28.46 69.19 -9.47
CA PRO A 339 29.30 68.26 -8.66
C PRO A 339 28.96 68.05 -7.13
N LEU A 340 29.57 67.00 -6.56
CA LEU A 340 30.16 66.79 -5.19
C LEU A 340 29.86 67.75 -4.00
N SER A 341 29.59 67.20 -2.80
CA SER A 341 30.56 67.11 -1.66
C SER A 341 30.00 66.50 -0.34
N ALA A 342 30.91 66.02 0.54
CA ALA A 342 30.85 65.79 2.01
C ALA A 342 29.93 64.72 2.67
N LYS A 343 30.56 63.90 3.54
CA LYS A 343 29.96 63.21 4.73
C LYS A 343 30.43 63.92 6.02
N PRO A 344 29.88 63.65 7.23
CA PRO A 344 30.32 62.49 8.04
C PRO A 344 29.22 61.80 8.91
N ASN A 345 29.55 60.60 9.42
CA ASN A 345 29.10 59.84 10.63
C ASN A 345 27.71 60.13 11.26
N GLY A 346 26.90 59.16 11.75
CA GLY A 346 26.97 57.69 11.97
C GLY A 346 25.60 57.24 12.54
N SER A 347 25.29 55.99 12.91
CA SER A 347 26.11 54.83 13.29
C SER A 347 25.28 53.53 13.32
N TYR A 348 25.96 52.38 13.19
CA TYR A 348 25.48 50.99 13.41
C TYR A 348 24.23 50.52 12.65
N ASP A 349 24.46 49.68 11.63
CA ASP A 349 23.61 48.53 11.30
C ASP A 349 24.56 47.33 11.08
N LEU A 350 24.07 46.11 11.33
CA LEU A 350 24.87 44.87 11.31
C LEU A 350 24.47 43.96 10.14
N ASP A 351 24.67 44.43 8.92
CA ASP A 351 24.66 43.56 7.75
C ASP A 351 25.88 42.64 7.75
N LEU A 352 25.63 41.33 7.64
CA LEU A 352 26.64 40.35 7.23
C LEU A 352 26.46 40.11 5.72
N SER A 353 27.57 40.15 4.98
CA SER A 353 27.58 40.36 3.54
C SER A 353 27.04 39.20 2.70
N GLU A 354 26.28 39.56 1.66
CA GLU A 354 26.20 38.76 0.43
C GLU A 354 27.50 38.94 -0.36
N ASP A 355 28.54 38.17 -0.03
CA ASP A 355 29.76 38.11 -0.84
C ASP A 355 29.60 37.06 -1.95
N ALA A 356 29.54 37.55 -3.19
CA ALA A 356 29.78 36.72 -4.37
C ALA A 356 31.14 37.09 -4.95
N ASP A 357 32.09 36.16 -4.99
CA ASP A 357 32.97 36.05 -6.16
C ASP A 357 33.78 34.74 -6.26
N ASP A 358 34.20 34.53 -7.51
CA ASP A 358 35.31 33.71 -8.02
C ASP A 358 35.23 32.16 -7.94
N ALA A 359 35.80 31.54 -8.98
CA ALA A 359 35.75 30.10 -9.23
C ALA A 359 37.16 29.52 -9.32
N ASN A 360 37.61 28.84 -8.27
CA ASN A 360 38.81 27.99 -8.34
C ASN A 360 38.69 26.78 -7.42
N GLY A 361 39.11 25.60 -7.90
CA GLY A 361 38.85 24.33 -7.24
C GLY A 361 39.98 23.88 -6.31
N THR A 362 39.63 23.56 -5.06
CA THR A 362 40.44 22.70 -4.16
C THR A 362 39.52 21.88 -3.27
N ASP A 363 39.60 20.55 -3.40
CA ASP A 363 38.74 19.62 -2.67
C ASP A 363 39.03 19.60 -1.16
N THR A 364 38.09 20.16 -0.40
CA THR A 364 37.90 19.87 1.02
C THR A 364 36.39 19.78 1.28
N HIS A 365 35.96 18.96 2.25
CA HIS A 365 34.53 18.80 2.58
C HIS A 365 33.95 20.08 3.22
N ALA A 366 33.56 21.05 2.39
CA ALA A 366 32.84 22.23 2.82
C ALA A 366 31.42 21.84 3.29
N GLN A 367 31.18 21.94 4.60
CA GLN A 367 29.85 21.72 5.17
C GLN A 367 28.91 22.85 4.73
N ASN A 368 27.78 22.49 4.13
CA ASN A 368 26.79 23.42 3.61
C ASN A 368 26.18 24.26 4.74
N PRO A 369 26.47 25.58 4.83
CA PRO A 369 26.11 26.38 5.99
C PRO A 369 24.59 26.55 6.14
N HIS A 370 23.84 26.48 5.03
CA HIS A 370 22.38 26.62 5.03
C HIS A 370 21.67 25.41 5.65
N PHE A 371 22.30 24.23 5.67
CA PHE A 371 21.75 23.03 6.29
C PHE A 371 22.38 22.67 7.64
N LYS A 372 23.22 23.55 8.22
CA LYS A 372 23.83 23.37 9.54
C LYS A 372 22.81 22.91 10.58
N GLY A 373 23.14 21.83 11.29
CA GLY A 373 22.31 21.18 12.29
C GLY A 373 21.24 20.24 11.74
N ILE A 374 21.19 19.99 10.43
CA ILE A 374 20.35 18.96 9.81
C ILE A 374 21.27 17.83 9.36
N MET A 375 21.36 16.79 10.20
CA MET A 375 22.07 15.55 9.88
C MET A 375 21.60 15.00 8.51
N ASP A 376 22.53 14.44 7.74
CA ASP A 376 22.41 14.05 6.31
C ASP A 376 22.31 15.18 5.27
N ALA A 377 22.05 16.43 5.67
CA ALA A 377 21.88 17.54 4.72
C ALA A 377 23.10 18.48 4.58
N GLU A 378 24.02 18.48 5.56
CA GLU A 378 25.23 19.33 5.55
C GLU A 378 26.23 18.98 4.43
N SER A 379 26.10 17.82 3.78
CA SER A 379 26.94 17.38 2.66
C SER A 379 26.19 17.37 1.32
N LEU A 380 25.03 18.02 1.22
CA LEU A 380 24.27 18.09 -0.03
C LEU A 380 24.88 19.12 -1.00
N PRO A 381 24.99 18.78 -2.31
CA PRO A 381 25.50 19.69 -3.32
C PRO A 381 24.52 20.85 -3.57
N ASP A 382 25.00 21.95 -4.11
CA ASP A 382 24.14 23.11 -4.35
C ASP A 382 23.00 22.82 -5.35
N PRO A 383 21.79 23.35 -5.11
CA PRO A 383 20.65 23.18 -6.00
C PRO A 383 20.82 23.95 -7.31
N GLU A 384 20.14 23.51 -8.36
CA GLU A 384 19.98 24.26 -9.62
C GLU A 384 19.50 25.72 -9.36
N GLU A 385 19.87 26.66 -10.25
CA GLU A 385 19.32 28.00 -10.20
C GLU A 385 17.88 28.06 -10.73
N ILE A 386 17.00 28.73 -9.98
CA ILE A 386 15.62 28.94 -10.41
C ILE A 386 15.53 30.05 -11.48
N PRO A 387 14.72 29.87 -12.54
CA PRO A 387 14.50 30.88 -13.59
C PRO A 387 14.09 32.25 -13.04
N SER A 388 14.47 33.32 -13.74
CA SER A 388 14.22 34.70 -13.28
C SER A 388 12.74 35.13 -13.27
N SER A 389 11.85 34.40 -13.95
CA SER A 389 10.39 34.50 -13.77
C SER A 389 9.95 33.87 -12.44
N LEU A 390 10.28 32.59 -12.24
CA LEU A 390 9.95 31.84 -11.04
C LEU A 390 10.53 32.50 -9.77
N ARG A 391 11.73 33.09 -9.85
CA ARG A 391 12.36 33.86 -8.78
C ARG A 391 11.54 35.10 -8.36
N LYS A 392 10.79 35.73 -9.28
CA LYS A 392 9.89 36.84 -8.98
C LYS A 392 8.55 36.36 -8.43
N GLU A 393 8.04 35.24 -8.94
CA GLU A 393 6.83 34.58 -8.44
C GLU A 393 7.04 34.02 -7.02
N SER A 394 8.28 33.66 -6.66
CA SER A 394 8.69 33.14 -5.36
C SER A 394 8.99 34.22 -4.32
N GLY A 395 8.49 35.45 -4.48
CA GLY A 395 8.86 36.60 -3.63
C GLY A 395 8.75 36.33 -2.12
N ASP A 396 7.60 35.82 -1.67
CA ASP A 396 7.36 35.50 -0.25
C ASP A 396 8.22 34.34 0.26
N LEU A 397 8.45 33.32 -0.59
CA LEU A 397 9.36 32.21 -0.26
C LEU A 397 10.79 32.73 -0.05
N ILE A 398 11.27 33.64 -0.91
CA ILE A 398 12.60 34.23 -0.79
C ILE A 398 12.70 35.14 0.43
N ALA A 399 11.66 35.91 0.75
CA ALA A 399 11.63 36.79 1.92
C ALA A 399 11.79 36.02 3.25
N ILE A 400 11.08 34.90 3.40
CA ILE A 400 11.12 34.10 4.64
C ILE A 400 12.30 33.11 4.64
N LEU A 401 12.44 32.31 3.57
CA LEU A 401 13.40 31.19 3.50
C LEU A 401 14.80 31.62 3.06
N GLY A 402 14.91 32.75 2.35
CA GLY A 402 16.11 33.15 1.64
C GLY A 402 16.23 32.48 0.25
N SER A 403 17.08 33.06 -0.60
CA SER A 403 17.33 32.60 -1.97
C SER A 403 17.77 31.13 -2.05
N TYR A 404 18.67 30.71 -1.16
CA TYR A 404 19.23 29.35 -1.16
C TYR A 404 18.17 28.26 -0.86
N LEU A 405 17.44 28.37 0.25
CA LEU A 405 16.43 27.38 0.62
C LEU A 405 15.26 27.37 -0.38
N THR A 406 14.97 28.51 -1.03
CA THR A 406 14.01 28.56 -2.14
C THR A 406 14.50 27.76 -3.36
N ARG A 407 15.79 27.83 -3.73
CA ARG A 407 16.37 26.95 -4.78
C ARG A 407 16.27 25.47 -4.39
N CYS A 408 16.57 25.12 -3.14
CA CYS A 408 16.43 23.75 -2.64
C CYS A 408 14.98 23.24 -2.68
N TYR A 409 14.00 24.09 -2.39
CA TYR A 409 12.57 23.77 -2.49
C TYR A 409 12.12 23.41 -3.91
N TYR A 410 12.63 24.13 -4.93
CA TYR A 410 12.35 23.84 -6.34
C TYR A 410 13.25 22.74 -6.95
N SER A 411 14.25 22.23 -6.22
CA SER A 411 15.22 21.29 -6.76
C SER A 411 14.60 19.95 -7.14
N ASN A 412 15.07 19.38 -8.25
CA ASN A 412 14.69 18.03 -8.69
C ASN A 412 15.11 16.94 -7.68
N VAL A 413 16.20 17.17 -6.94
CA VAL A 413 16.71 16.28 -5.89
C VAL A 413 15.79 16.32 -4.66
N TRP A 414 15.25 15.16 -4.27
CA TRP A 414 14.28 15.10 -3.17
C TRP A 414 14.90 15.40 -1.80
N ASN A 415 16.19 15.09 -1.60
CA ASN A 415 16.92 15.42 -0.37
C ASN A 415 16.89 16.92 -0.08
N HIS A 416 17.00 17.78 -1.09
CA HIS A 416 16.92 19.24 -0.91
C HIS A 416 15.54 19.68 -0.44
N ARG A 417 14.48 19.14 -1.03
CA ARG A 417 13.09 19.46 -0.65
C ARG A 417 12.78 18.99 0.78
N ASP A 418 13.23 17.79 1.13
CA ASP A 418 13.11 17.25 2.49
C ASP A 418 13.94 18.05 3.52
N ALA A 419 15.18 18.41 3.18
CA ALA A 419 16.07 19.17 4.04
C ALA A 419 15.58 20.60 4.30
N VAL A 420 14.99 21.28 3.32
CA VAL A 420 14.32 22.59 3.52
C VAL A 420 13.18 22.47 4.52
N ILE A 421 12.30 21.49 4.33
CA ILE A 421 11.14 21.29 5.22
C ILE A 421 11.62 20.93 6.64
N ARG A 422 12.65 20.07 6.78
CA ARG A 422 13.29 19.77 8.08
C ARG A 422 13.95 21.00 8.71
N LYS A 423 14.62 21.86 7.94
CA LYS A 423 15.28 23.08 8.42
C LYS A 423 14.27 24.07 8.98
N VAL A 424 13.18 24.34 8.25
CA VAL A 424 12.10 25.23 8.69
C VAL A 424 11.35 24.66 9.89
N ALA A 425 11.10 23.34 9.94
CA ALA A 425 10.45 22.68 11.08
C ALA A 425 11.33 22.60 12.34
N LYS A 426 12.66 22.72 12.20
CA LYS A 426 13.61 22.74 13.33
C LYS A 426 13.81 24.15 13.89
N GLU A 427 13.86 25.15 13.03
CA GLU A 427 14.21 26.54 13.37
C GLU A 427 13.02 27.48 13.14
N SER A 428 11.81 27.00 13.43
CA SER A 428 10.55 27.69 13.14
C SER A 428 10.48 29.09 13.76
N ASP A 429 11.00 29.28 14.98
CA ASP A 429 11.10 30.60 15.63
C ASP A 429 11.95 31.58 14.80
N VAL A 430 13.11 31.12 14.28
CA VAL A 430 14.03 31.95 13.48
C VAL A 430 13.41 32.35 12.14
N PHE A 431 12.61 31.48 11.54
CA PHE A 431 11.86 31.80 10.30
C PHE A 431 10.61 32.64 10.58
N HIS A 432 10.02 32.56 11.78
CA HIS A 432 8.94 33.44 12.23
C HIS A 432 9.44 34.86 12.51
N ASP A 433 10.57 35.03 13.22
CA ASP A 433 11.20 36.33 13.49
C ASP A 433 11.56 37.07 12.19
N ARG A 434 12.04 36.34 11.17
CA ARG A 434 12.32 36.87 9.81
C ARG A 434 11.10 37.43 9.08
N SER A 435 9.87 37.11 9.51
CA SER A 435 8.66 37.75 8.97
C SER A 435 8.50 39.20 9.41
N HIS A 436 9.36 39.71 10.30
CA HIS A 436 9.27 41.05 10.89
C HIS A 436 7.90 41.34 11.53
N GLY A 437 7.26 40.30 12.10
CA GLY A 437 5.93 40.34 12.68
C GLY A 437 4.78 40.01 11.73
N ASN A 438 5.06 39.71 10.45
CA ASN A 438 4.06 39.27 9.48
C ASN A 438 3.79 37.76 9.58
N THR A 439 3.21 37.32 10.71
CA THR A 439 2.87 35.91 10.94
C THR A 439 1.99 35.32 9.83
N VAL A 440 1.13 36.12 9.18
CA VAL A 440 0.28 35.64 8.05
C VAL A 440 1.13 35.08 6.91
N GLN A 441 2.14 35.85 6.47
CA GLN A 441 3.05 35.47 5.38
C GLN A 441 3.92 34.26 5.76
N PHE A 442 4.35 34.17 7.02
CA PHE A 442 5.04 32.98 7.54
C PHE A 442 4.16 31.72 7.47
N ILE A 443 2.91 31.78 7.97
CA ILE A 443 1.98 30.64 7.91
C ILE A 443 1.64 30.27 6.45
N GLU A 444 1.48 31.24 5.54
CA GLU A 444 1.26 30.97 4.12
C GLU A 444 2.47 30.30 3.45
N VAL A 445 3.70 30.79 3.68
CA VAL A 445 4.94 30.15 3.21
C VAL A 445 5.08 28.73 3.75
N CYS A 446 4.86 28.51 5.04
CA CYS A 446 4.87 27.18 5.63
C CYS A 446 3.79 26.28 5.04
N CYS A 447 2.59 26.80 4.76
CA CYS A 447 1.54 26.02 4.10
C CYS A 447 1.89 25.66 2.64
N ILE A 448 2.62 26.50 1.91
CA ILE A 448 3.16 26.17 0.58
C ILE A 448 4.16 25.01 0.68
N LEU A 449 5.10 25.06 1.63
CA LEU A 449 6.06 23.98 1.89
C LEU A 449 5.34 22.67 2.26
N VAL A 450 4.35 22.73 3.16
CA VAL A 450 3.55 21.57 3.58
C VAL A 450 2.76 20.98 2.41
N GLN A 451 2.06 21.80 1.62
CA GLN A 451 1.28 21.33 0.46
C GLN A 451 2.16 20.72 -0.63
N SER A 452 3.36 21.27 -0.86
CA SER A 452 4.32 20.71 -1.80
C SER A 452 4.87 19.36 -1.32
N GLY A 453 5.29 19.27 -0.05
CA GLY A 453 5.81 18.02 0.53
C GLY A 453 4.74 16.92 0.69
N ILE A 454 3.51 17.27 1.04
CA ILE A 454 2.36 16.36 0.96
C ILE A 454 2.13 15.95 -0.49
N GLY A 455 2.24 16.85 -1.47
CA GLY A 455 2.14 16.56 -2.89
C GLY A 455 3.25 15.66 -3.47
N ASP A 456 4.38 15.50 -2.77
CA ASP A 456 5.56 14.78 -3.27
C ASP A 456 5.29 13.27 -3.49
N ARG A 457 6.06 12.70 -4.41
CA ARG A 457 6.11 11.26 -4.73
C ARG A 457 6.99 10.49 -3.73
N ILE A 458 7.89 11.18 -3.03
CA ILE A 458 8.81 10.60 -2.06
C ILE A 458 8.23 10.74 -0.65
N ASN A 459 7.86 9.59 -0.08
CA ASN A 459 7.17 9.49 1.22
C ASN A 459 7.88 10.21 2.38
N GLN A 460 9.22 10.32 2.33
CA GLN A 460 10.02 10.99 3.36
C GLN A 460 9.75 12.51 3.39
N VAL A 461 9.65 13.15 2.22
CA VAL A 461 9.30 14.58 2.09
C VAL A 461 7.91 14.85 2.70
N ALA A 462 6.97 13.94 2.49
CA ALA A 462 5.63 14.02 3.08
C ALA A 462 5.62 13.85 4.61
N ILE A 463 6.47 12.98 5.18
CA ILE A 463 6.63 12.85 6.64
C ILE A 463 7.21 14.14 7.23
N SER A 464 8.21 14.73 6.59
CA SER A 464 8.75 16.03 7.00
C SER A 464 7.69 17.14 6.89
N ALA A 465 6.82 17.11 5.88
CA ALA A 465 5.72 18.07 5.73
C ALA A 465 4.64 17.96 6.82
N PHE A 466 4.27 16.74 7.25
CA PHE A 466 3.36 16.55 8.38
C PHE A 466 3.94 17.14 9.68
N ARG A 467 5.24 16.93 9.92
CA ARG A 467 5.96 17.50 11.07
C ARG A 467 6.09 19.02 11.01
N LEU A 468 6.31 19.59 9.82
CA LEU A 468 6.28 21.04 9.64
C LEU A 468 4.90 21.60 9.98
N LEU A 469 3.82 20.95 9.54
CA LEU A 469 2.46 21.38 9.90
C LEU A 469 2.25 21.35 11.42
N GLU A 470 2.63 20.27 12.11
CA GLU A 470 2.57 20.15 13.57
C GLU A 470 3.28 21.32 14.28
N LYS A 471 4.47 21.71 13.82
CA LYS A 471 5.24 22.83 14.39
C LYS A 471 4.70 24.21 14.04
N VAL A 472 3.95 24.35 12.95
CA VAL A 472 3.46 25.64 12.45
C VAL A 472 2.11 26.05 13.07
N ILE A 473 1.26 25.09 13.48
CA ILE A 473 -0.04 25.40 14.09
C ILE A 473 0.03 26.27 15.37
N PRO A 474 1.01 26.12 16.29
CA PRO A 474 1.13 27.02 17.46
C PRO A 474 1.29 28.50 17.10
N TYR A 475 2.06 28.85 16.07
CA TYR A 475 2.21 30.24 15.59
C TYR A 475 0.93 30.76 14.90
N ALA A 476 0.00 29.87 14.54
CA ALA A 476 -1.25 30.24 13.89
C ALA A 476 -2.37 30.64 14.88
N LEU A 477 -2.14 30.50 16.19
CA LEU A 477 -3.16 30.73 17.23
C LEU A 477 -3.53 32.21 17.44
N ASP A 478 -2.70 33.14 16.98
CA ASP A 478 -3.03 34.58 17.02
C ASP A 478 -3.81 35.06 15.77
N LEU A 479 -3.97 34.21 14.74
CA LEU A 479 -4.73 34.57 13.54
C LEU A 479 -6.26 34.41 13.73
N ARG A 480 -7.00 35.30 13.05
CA ARG A 480 -8.46 35.19 12.94
C ARG A 480 -8.85 33.89 12.22
N ARG A 481 -9.81 33.16 12.80
CA ARG A 481 -10.34 31.87 12.32
C ARG A 481 -10.64 31.83 10.82
N GLU A 482 -11.31 32.84 10.26
CA GLU A 482 -11.67 32.89 8.83
C GLU A 482 -10.43 32.88 7.92
N GLU A 483 -9.41 33.63 8.32
CA GLU A 483 -8.14 33.80 7.62
C GLU A 483 -7.29 32.52 7.71
N LEU A 484 -7.22 31.92 8.90
CA LEU A 484 -6.56 30.63 9.12
C LEU A 484 -7.22 29.48 8.34
N CYS A 485 -8.56 29.39 8.37
CA CYS A 485 -9.31 28.40 7.60
C CYS A 485 -9.16 28.59 6.08
N ARG A 486 -9.04 29.83 5.58
CA ARG A 486 -8.70 30.12 4.17
C ARG A 486 -7.34 29.49 3.81
N ILE A 487 -6.31 29.76 4.61
CA ILE A 487 -4.93 29.33 4.34
C ILE A 487 -4.82 27.79 4.41
N LEU A 488 -5.41 27.17 5.42
CA LEU A 488 -5.35 25.72 5.63
C LEU A 488 -6.26 24.90 4.71
N GLY A 489 -7.23 25.50 4.00
CA GLY A 489 -8.25 24.77 3.22
C GLY A 489 -7.67 23.80 2.18
N ASN A 490 -6.63 24.21 1.43
CA ASN A 490 -5.98 23.30 0.48
C ASN A 490 -5.16 22.21 1.19
N THR A 491 -4.47 22.55 2.29
CA THR A 491 -3.75 21.59 3.14
C THR A 491 -4.69 20.51 3.68
N ALA A 492 -5.85 20.90 4.22
CA ALA A 492 -6.88 19.99 4.73
C ALA A 492 -7.45 19.10 3.61
N ALA A 493 -7.71 19.64 2.43
CA ALA A 493 -8.16 18.87 1.27
C ALA A 493 -7.13 17.82 0.82
N GLN A 494 -5.83 18.15 0.83
CA GLN A 494 -4.76 17.20 0.51
C GLN A 494 -4.57 16.14 1.59
N LEU A 495 -4.65 16.50 2.88
CA LEU A 495 -4.63 15.55 3.99
C LEU A 495 -5.78 14.54 3.87
N VAL A 496 -7.01 15.01 3.62
CA VAL A 496 -8.16 14.13 3.38
C VAL A 496 -7.94 13.23 2.16
N TYR A 497 -7.29 13.70 1.09
CA TYR A 497 -6.93 12.85 -0.05
C TYR A 497 -5.91 11.75 0.33
N LYS A 498 -4.91 12.07 1.16
CA LYS A 498 -3.93 11.10 1.66
C LYS A 498 -4.55 10.00 2.53
N LEU A 499 -5.75 10.20 3.10
CA LEU A 499 -6.47 9.12 3.80
C LEU A 499 -6.78 7.90 2.92
N GLY A 500 -6.81 8.05 1.59
CA GLY A 500 -7.15 6.99 0.63
C GLY A 500 -6.00 6.14 0.10
N ILE A 501 -4.75 6.35 0.54
CA ILE A 501 -3.57 5.70 -0.04
C ILE A 501 -3.26 4.33 0.59
N THR A 502 -2.56 3.48 -0.17
CA THR A 502 -2.13 2.14 0.27
C THR A 502 -1.12 2.16 1.42
N GLN A 503 -0.33 3.23 1.52
CA GLN A 503 0.77 3.34 2.49
C GLN A 503 0.25 3.68 3.89
N ILE A 504 0.29 2.71 4.79
CA ILE A 504 -0.18 2.80 6.19
C ILE A 504 0.37 4.05 6.88
N LYS A 505 1.71 4.19 7.00
CA LYS A 505 2.33 5.32 7.71
C LYS A 505 1.85 6.69 7.23
N ILE A 506 1.85 6.95 5.92
CA ILE A 506 1.48 8.27 5.37
C ILE A 506 -0.01 8.57 5.55
N ARG A 507 -0.87 7.54 5.54
CA ARG A 507 -2.30 7.67 5.87
C ARG A 507 -2.49 8.01 7.35
N ASP A 508 -1.77 7.34 8.24
CA ASP A 508 -1.95 7.45 9.68
C ASP A 508 -1.37 8.79 10.21
N GLU A 509 -0.26 9.27 9.65
CA GLU A 509 0.30 10.61 9.93
C GLU A 509 -0.63 11.73 9.38
N ALA A 510 -1.24 11.54 8.20
CA ALA A 510 -2.25 12.47 7.68
C ALA A 510 -3.54 12.50 8.53
N ALA A 511 -3.94 11.37 9.10
CA ALA A 511 -5.05 11.29 10.05
C ALA A 511 -4.72 12.03 11.36
N GLN A 512 -3.50 11.88 11.90
CA GLN A 512 -3.04 12.62 13.08
C GLN A 512 -3.03 14.13 12.84
N CYS A 513 -2.57 14.58 11.67
CA CYS A 513 -2.65 15.99 11.28
C CYS A 513 -4.10 16.50 11.27
N LEU A 514 -5.06 15.74 10.71
CA LEU A 514 -6.47 16.15 10.71
C LEU A 514 -7.09 16.18 12.11
N VAL A 515 -6.68 15.29 13.02
CA VAL A 515 -7.10 15.35 14.43
C VAL A 515 -6.52 16.59 15.11
N LEU A 516 -5.24 16.93 14.89
CA LEU A 516 -4.62 18.16 15.41
C LEU A 516 -5.35 19.43 14.94
N LEU A 517 -5.72 19.51 13.66
CA LEU A 517 -6.51 20.62 13.13
C LEU A 517 -7.92 20.70 13.76
N ALA A 518 -8.51 19.55 14.13
CA ALA A 518 -9.83 19.50 14.75
C ALA A 518 -9.82 19.85 16.25
N THR A 519 -8.76 19.51 16.98
CA THR A 519 -8.60 19.83 18.41
C THR A 519 -8.05 21.23 18.67
N THR A 520 -7.52 21.91 17.66
CA THR A 520 -7.04 23.29 17.76
C THR A 520 -8.20 24.27 17.81
N GLU A 521 -8.36 25.02 18.90
CA GLU A 521 -9.54 25.86 19.19
C GLU A 521 -9.91 26.86 18.06
N ASN A 522 -8.93 27.58 17.52
CA ASN A 522 -9.16 28.56 16.45
C ASN A 522 -9.70 27.92 15.15
N ILE A 523 -9.42 26.64 14.90
CA ILE A 523 -9.77 25.92 13.66
C ILE A 523 -11.04 25.09 13.91
N GLY A 524 -10.96 24.20 14.89
CA GLY A 524 -12.04 23.37 15.42
C GLY A 524 -12.54 22.27 14.47
N VAL A 525 -13.17 21.27 15.08
CA VAL A 525 -13.73 20.09 14.41
C VAL A 525 -14.60 20.40 13.19
N VAL A 526 -15.38 21.49 13.20
CA VAL A 526 -16.26 21.90 12.09
C VAL A 526 -15.48 22.12 10.78
N PHE A 527 -14.29 22.72 10.86
CA PHE A 527 -13.46 22.94 9.67
C PHE A 527 -12.96 21.62 9.07
N VAL A 528 -12.60 20.65 9.92
CA VAL A 528 -12.16 19.32 9.46
C VAL A 528 -13.35 18.50 8.95
N ALA A 529 -14.51 18.61 9.59
CA ALA A 529 -15.76 17.97 9.19
C ALA A 529 -16.19 18.38 7.77
N SER A 530 -16.14 19.68 7.44
CA SER A 530 -16.51 20.19 6.11
C SER A 530 -15.62 19.63 4.98
N HIS A 531 -14.40 19.17 5.30
CA HIS A 531 -13.50 18.50 4.37
C HIS A 531 -13.72 16.97 4.31
N LEU A 532 -14.00 16.33 5.46
CA LEU A 532 -14.29 14.89 5.55
C LEU A 532 -15.65 14.52 4.92
N LEU A 533 -16.69 15.28 5.25
CA LEU A 533 -18.08 15.05 4.81
C LEU A 533 -18.37 15.66 3.43
N LYS A 534 -17.38 16.28 2.78
CA LYS A 534 -17.49 16.95 1.48
C LYS A 534 -18.10 16.02 0.43
N ARG A 535 -19.37 16.26 0.10
CA ARG A 535 -20.20 15.49 -0.83
C ARG A 535 -19.64 15.56 -2.26
N THR A 536 -19.69 14.46 -3.01
CA THR A 536 -19.14 14.37 -4.37
C THR A 536 -20.06 13.63 -5.33
N LYS A 537 -20.31 14.20 -6.52
CA LYS A 537 -21.11 13.57 -7.61
C LYS A 537 -20.49 12.30 -8.22
N LYS A 538 -19.37 11.83 -7.69
CA LYS A 538 -18.69 10.58 -8.08
C LYS A 538 -18.57 9.70 -6.84
N THR A 539 -18.70 8.39 -7.02
CA THR A 539 -18.47 7.38 -5.97
C THR A 539 -17.09 7.54 -5.36
N ILE A 540 -17.01 7.67 -4.04
CA ILE A 540 -15.74 7.77 -3.31
C ILE A 540 -15.03 6.40 -3.36
N ALA A 541 -13.71 6.40 -3.55
CA ALA A 541 -12.92 5.17 -3.57
C ALA A 541 -12.93 4.48 -2.18
N VAL A 542 -13.06 3.15 -2.14
CA VAL A 542 -13.28 2.37 -0.90
C VAL A 542 -12.31 2.73 0.23
N LYS A 543 -10.99 2.77 -0.04
CA LYS A 543 -9.98 3.11 0.98
C LYS A 543 -10.02 4.59 1.42
N LEU A 544 -10.45 5.52 0.54
CA LEU A 544 -10.67 6.92 0.89
C LEU A 544 -11.92 7.13 1.75
N LEU A 545 -13.01 6.40 1.45
CA LEU A 545 -14.22 6.40 2.28
C LEU A 545 -13.92 5.84 3.66
N GLN A 546 -13.26 4.67 3.73
CA GLN A 546 -12.80 4.08 4.98
C GLN A 546 -11.92 5.04 5.80
N GLY A 547 -10.92 5.68 5.19
CA GLY A 547 -10.06 6.65 5.87
C GLY A 547 -10.81 7.87 6.40
N ARG A 548 -11.76 8.42 5.63
CA ARG A 548 -12.64 9.52 6.09
C ARG A 548 -13.48 9.11 7.30
N CYS A 549 -14.14 7.95 7.22
CA CYS A 549 -14.96 7.41 8.30
C CYS A 549 -14.12 7.09 9.55
N GLN A 550 -12.89 6.60 9.40
CA GLN A 550 -12.00 6.34 10.54
C GLN A 550 -11.62 7.63 11.29
N VAL A 551 -11.28 8.72 10.59
CA VAL A 551 -11.00 10.01 11.24
C VAL A 551 -12.26 10.56 11.91
N LEU A 552 -13.42 10.47 11.25
CA LEU A 552 -14.71 10.90 11.81
C LEU A 552 -15.07 10.12 13.09
N LEU A 553 -14.82 8.81 13.12
CA LEU A 553 -14.99 7.98 14.31
C LEU A 553 -14.03 8.39 15.45
N THR A 554 -12.76 8.66 15.14
CA THR A 554 -11.79 9.15 16.13
C THR A 554 -12.27 10.46 16.76
N LEU A 555 -12.76 11.40 15.94
CA LEU A 555 -13.34 12.65 16.42
C LEU A 555 -14.56 12.41 17.32
N LEU A 556 -15.56 11.66 16.86
CA LEU A 556 -16.75 11.33 17.67
C LEU A 556 -16.38 10.61 18.98
N THR A 557 -15.37 9.74 18.97
CA THR A 557 -14.88 9.06 20.19
C THR A 557 -14.21 10.03 21.15
N MET A 558 -13.42 11.00 20.65
CA MET A 558 -12.81 12.05 21.46
C MET A 558 -13.84 13.02 22.06
N HIS A 559 -14.99 13.21 21.41
CA HIS A 559 -16.12 13.99 21.93
C HIS A 559 -16.86 13.23 23.05
N VAL A 560 -17.05 11.92 22.91
CA VAL A 560 -17.64 11.05 23.95
C VAL A 560 -16.75 10.99 25.20
N THR A 561 -15.43 11.14 25.07
CA THR A 561 -14.50 11.16 26.23
C THR A 561 -14.21 12.56 26.77
N ASN A 562 -14.23 13.61 25.94
CA ASN A 562 -13.95 15.00 26.35
C ASN A 562 -15.13 15.92 26.02
N GLN A 563 -15.88 16.32 27.06
CA GLN A 563 -17.12 17.11 26.94
C GLN A 563 -16.94 18.50 26.30
N ASN A 564 -15.70 18.98 26.13
CA ASN A 564 -15.41 20.28 25.51
C ASN A 564 -15.65 20.34 23.99
N LEU A 565 -15.81 19.20 23.31
CA LEU A 565 -16.24 19.16 21.91
C LEU A 565 -17.64 18.54 21.81
N GLY A 566 -18.67 19.38 21.79
CA GLY A 566 -20.04 18.94 21.47
C GLY A 566 -20.23 18.61 19.99
N LEU A 567 -21.36 17.98 19.64
CA LEU A 567 -21.95 18.20 18.32
C LEU A 567 -22.44 19.65 18.25
N ILE A 568 -22.19 20.35 17.14
CA ILE A 568 -22.56 21.77 17.00
C ILE A 568 -23.75 21.85 16.05
N PRO A 569 -24.95 22.25 16.52
CA PRO A 569 -26.13 22.42 15.68
C PRO A 569 -25.88 23.34 14.49
N GLU A 570 -26.59 23.11 13.39
CA GLU A 570 -26.51 23.88 12.13
C GLU A 570 -25.11 23.93 11.45
N SER A 571 -24.12 23.17 11.95
CA SER A 571 -22.76 23.11 11.40
C SER A 571 -22.50 21.88 10.52
N ASP A 572 -21.36 21.86 9.82
CA ASP A 572 -20.88 20.64 9.14
C ASP A 572 -20.69 19.46 10.12
N TYR A 573 -20.38 19.73 11.39
CA TYR A 573 -20.25 18.70 12.44
C TYR A 573 -21.54 18.58 13.27
N SER A 574 -22.61 18.21 12.57
CA SER A 574 -23.93 17.92 13.14
C SER A 574 -24.34 16.47 12.85
N PHE A 575 -25.25 15.93 13.67
CA PHE A 575 -25.83 14.60 13.45
C PHE A 575 -26.44 14.46 12.05
N GLU A 576 -27.19 15.47 11.61
CA GLU A 576 -27.84 15.51 10.29
C GLU A 576 -26.83 15.40 9.14
N ASN A 577 -25.76 16.19 9.17
CA ASN A 577 -24.74 16.18 8.11
C ASN A 577 -23.91 14.89 8.12
N ILE A 578 -23.58 14.36 9.30
CA ILE A 578 -22.87 13.08 9.44
C ILE A 578 -23.74 11.93 8.91
N SER A 579 -25.00 11.83 9.35
CA SER A 579 -25.88 10.75 8.92
C SER A 579 -26.23 10.84 7.43
N THR A 580 -26.47 12.05 6.90
CA THR A 580 -26.71 12.23 5.46
C THR A 580 -25.50 11.80 4.62
N PHE A 581 -24.28 12.06 5.10
CA PHE A 581 -23.07 11.58 4.42
C PHE A 581 -22.97 10.04 4.43
N LEU A 582 -23.29 9.38 5.55
CA LEU A 582 -23.29 7.92 5.65
C LEU A 582 -24.35 7.26 4.76
N ASP A 583 -25.52 7.87 4.62
CA ASP A 583 -26.59 7.41 3.72
C ASP A 583 -26.24 7.65 2.23
N GLU A 584 -25.81 8.86 1.85
CA GLU A 584 -25.37 9.19 0.48
C GLU A 584 -24.21 8.31 -0.03
N THR A 585 -23.34 7.85 0.88
CA THR A 585 -22.22 6.96 0.57
C THR A 585 -22.56 5.47 0.71
N ASN A 586 -23.79 5.15 1.12
CA ASN A 586 -24.29 3.83 1.48
C ASN A 586 -23.29 3.07 2.40
N CYS A 587 -22.87 3.72 3.48
CA CYS A 587 -21.96 3.14 4.48
C CYS A 587 -22.61 1.98 5.24
N TYR A 588 -23.90 2.10 5.59
CA TYR A 588 -24.61 1.13 6.44
C TYR A 588 -24.77 -0.26 5.77
N ALA A 589 -25.00 -0.31 4.45
CA ALA A 589 -25.11 -1.56 3.68
C ALA A 589 -23.95 -1.75 2.68
N HIS A 590 -22.84 -1.02 2.83
CA HIS A 590 -21.71 -1.04 1.90
C HIS A 590 -21.17 -2.46 1.64
N GLN A 591 -20.76 -2.75 0.40
CA GLN A 591 -20.24 -4.07 0.02
C GLN A 591 -19.06 -4.56 0.88
N SER A 592 -18.13 -3.66 1.26
CA SER A 592 -16.99 -4.00 2.12
C SER A 592 -17.41 -4.06 3.59
N ARG A 593 -17.11 -5.19 4.25
CA ARG A 593 -17.32 -5.38 5.70
C ARG A 593 -16.65 -4.27 6.51
N GLU A 594 -15.40 -3.93 6.19
CA GLU A 594 -14.62 -2.91 6.90
C GLU A 594 -15.37 -1.56 7.05
N ILE A 595 -16.15 -1.17 6.04
CA ILE A 595 -16.92 0.09 6.07
C ILE A 595 -18.22 -0.05 6.86
N ARG A 596 -18.87 -1.23 6.84
CA ARG A 596 -20.08 -1.48 7.65
C ARG A 596 -19.78 -1.52 9.15
N GLU A 597 -18.64 -2.10 9.54
CA GLU A 597 -18.22 -2.13 10.95
C GLU A 597 -17.89 -0.71 11.45
N ILE A 598 -17.11 0.08 10.69
CA ILE A 598 -16.82 1.48 11.05
C ILE A 598 -18.11 2.33 11.05
N ALA A 599 -19.05 2.10 10.14
CA ALA A 599 -20.35 2.78 10.15
C ALA A 599 -21.17 2.45 11.40
N LYS A 600 -21.15 1.19 11.85
CA LYS A 600 -21.78 0.75 13.11
C LYS A 600 -21.10 1.42 14.31
N GLU A 601 -19.77 1.47 14.36
CA GLU A 601 -19.01 2.17 15.40
C GLU A 601 -19.31 3.68 15.44
N ILE A 602 -19.44 4.35 14.28
CA ILE A 602 -19.85 5.76 14.19
C ILE A 602 -21.26 5.96 14.74
N MET A 603 -22.24 5.11 14.38
CA MET A 603 -23.60 5.23 14.90
C MET A 603 -23.66 4.94 16.40
N VAL A 604 -22.84 4.00 16.92
CA VAL A 604 -22.70 3.74 18.36
C VAL A 604 -22.08 4.94 19.09
N ALA A 605 -21.13 5.65 18.48
CA ALA A 605 -20.59 6.89 19.04
C ALA A 605 -21.63 8.04 19.03
N LEU A 606 -22.39 8.22 17.93
CA LEU A 606 -23.49 9.19 17.85
C LEU A 606 -24.60 8.86 18.86
N TYR A 607 -24.92 7.59 19.05
CA TYR A 607 -25.93 7.13 20.01
C TYR A 607 -25.60 7.55 21.45
N ARG A 608 -24.32 7.57 21.83
CA ARG A 608 -23.87 8.08 23.13
C ARG A 608 -23.97 9.61 23.29
N ILE A 609 -24.16 10.36 22.20
CA ILE A 609 -24.23 11.83 22.20
C ILE A 609 -25.68 12.32 22.05
N VAL A 610 -26.48 11.70 21.17
CA VAL A 610 -27.84 12.14 20.81
C VAL A 610 -28.93 11.19 21.33
N GLY A 611 -28.60 9.93 21.65
CA GLY A 611 -29.57 8.94 22.09
C GLY A 611 -30.43 8.39 20.94
N ASP A 612 -31.72 8.16 21.24
CA ASP A 612 -32.62 7.36 20.40
C ASP A 612 -32.97 8.00 19.04
N ASP A 613 -32.71 9.30 18.84
CA ASP A 613 -32.85 9.99 17.53
C ASP A 613 -32.03 9.32 16.41
N VAL A 614 -30.94 8.63 16.76
CA VAL A 614 -30.05 7.90 15.83
C VAL A 614 -30.78 6.73 15.14
N GLU A 615 -31.81 6.15 15.77
CA GLU A 615 -32.62 5.08 15.16
C GLU A 615 -33.41 5.57 13.93
N SER A 616 -33.66 6.89 13.84
CA SER A 616 -34.43 7.48 12.75
C SER A 616 -33.83 7.22 11.35
N CYS A 617 -32.50 7.05 11.29
CA CYS A 617 -31.70 6.87 10.09
C CYS A 617 -31.48 5.39 9.71
N LEU A 618 -31.78 4.44 10.60
CA LEU A 618 -31.53 3.00 10.38
C LEU A 618 -32.71 2.25 9.77
N LYS A 619 -33.86 2.92 9.59
CA LYS A 619 -35.16 2.35 9.15
C LYS A 619 -35.14 1.59 7.83
N ASN A 620 -34.15 1.82 6.97
CA ASN A 620 -33.99 1.16 5.67
C ASN A 620 -33.16 -0.14 5.73
N LEU A 621 -32.66 -0.54 6.91
CA LEU A 621 -31.85 -1.75 7.08
C LEU A 621 -32.69 -3.02 7.26
N ARG A 622 -32.11 -4.15 6.87
CA ARG A 622 -32.72 -5.48 7.03
C ARG A 622 -32.79 -5.86 8.52
N PRO A 623 -33.82 -6.62 8.99
CA PRO A 623 -34.01 -6.94 10.41
C PRO A 623 -32.75 -7.44 11.15
N LYS A 624 -32.08 -8.49 10.64
CA LYS A 624 -30.83 -9.02 11.22
C LYS A 624 -29.70 -7.98 11.35
N GLN A 625 -29.64 -6.98 10.46
CA GLN A 625 -28.69 -5.86 10.57
C GLN A 625 -29.15 -4.82 11.60
N LEU A 626 -30.46 -4.53 11.67
CA LEU A 626 -31.02 -3.61 12.66
C LEU A 626 -30.84 -4.17 14.09
N GLU A 627 -31.01 -5.49 14.26
CA GLU A 627 -30.71 -6.24 15.48
C GLU A 627 -29.24 -6.07 15.92
N GLU A 628 -28.25 -6.16 15.02
CA GLU A 628 -26.84 -5.89 15.34
C GLU A 628 -26.62 -4.47 15.90
N TYR A 629 -27.28 -3.46 15.31
CA TYR A 629 -27.16 -2.07 15.77
C TYR A 629 -27.86 -1.88 17.12
N HIS A 630 -29.07 -2.43 17.31
CA HIS A 630 -29.80 -2.38 18.57
C HIS A 630 -29.03 -3.08 19.70
N ALA A 631 -28.43 -4.24 19.44
CA ALA A 631 -27.57 -4.93 20.40
C ALA A 631 -26.33 -4.09 20.78
N ALA A 632 -25.69 -3.44 19.79
CA ALA A 632 -24.57 -2.55 20.04
C ALA A 632 -24.96 -1.31 20.86
N PHE A 633 -26.12 -0.70 20.58
CA PHE A 633 -26.67 0.41 21.37
C PHE A 633 -26.97 -0.01 22.82
N GLN A 634 -27.65 -1.14 23.02
CA GLN A 634 -27.93 -1.69 24.36
C GLN A 634 -26.65 -1.99 25.14
N ALA A 635 -25.61 -2.54 24.51
CA ALA A 635 -24.31 -2.76 25.14
C ALA A 635 -23.67 -1.46 25.67
N THR A 636 -23.94 -0.30 25.06
CA THR A 636 -23.48 0.99 25.61
C THR A 636 -24.26 1.45 26.84
N LYS A 637 -25.57 1.18 26.93
CA LYS A 637 -26.40 1.52 28.10
C LYS A 637 -25.95 0.78 29.36
N VAL A 638 -25.45 -0.46 29.23
CA VAL A 638 -24.95 -1.25 30.38
C VAL A 638 -23.64 -0.69 30.96
N SER A 639 -22.85 0.04 30.15
CA SER A 639 -21.50 0.47 30.54
C SER A 639 -21.44 1.71 31.46
N THR A 640 -22.55 2.38 31.75
CA THR A 640 -22.57 3.67 32.48
C THR A 640 -22.89 3.57 33.98
N HIS A 641 -23.22 2.37 34.49
CA HIS A 641 -23.57 2.16 35.91
C HIS A 641 -22.79 0.97 36.52
N ALA A 642 -21.51 1.17 36.83
CA ALA A 642 -20.65 0.09 37.33
C ALA A 642 -19.55 0.51 38.34
N GLU A 643 -19.87 1.31 39.36
CA GLU A 643 -19.07 1.37 40.60
C GLU A 643 -19.77 0.65 41.77
N LYS A 644 -18.97 0.13 42.70
CA LYS A 644 -19.32 -0.89 43.72
C LYS A 644 -18.89 -0.37 45.12
N PRO A 645 -19.35 -0.91 46.28
CA PRO A 645 -19.15 -2.34 46.62
C PRO A 645 -20.11 -3.01 47.64
N SER A 646 -19.76 -4.26 48.00
CA SER A 646 -20.31 -5.14 49.06
C SER A 646 -21.69 -5.81 48.75
N GLY A 647 -21.93 -7.07 49.13
CA GLY A 647 -20.98 -8.07 49.66
C GLY A 647 -21.58 -9.42 50.11
N LYS A 648 -20.83 -10.51 49.85
CA LYS A 648 -20.97 -11.91 50.33
C LYS A 648 -22.16 -12.77 49.82
N SER A 649 -21.93 -14.09 49.91
CA SER A 649 -22.87 -15.23 49.89
C SER A 649 -23.40 -15.73 48.52
N GLN A 650 -22.99 -16.95 48.16
CA GLN A 650 -23.79 -17.94 47.41
C GLN A 650 -24.58 -18.83 48.42
N PRO A 651 -25.28 -19.90 48.01
CA PRO A 651 -26.54 -19.88 47.25
C PRO A 651 -27.66 -20.68 47.97
N ALA A 652 -28.91 -20.56 47.53
CA ALA A 652 -30.00 -21.43 48.01
C ALA A 652 -31.05 -21.70 46.91
N SER A 653 -31.61 -22.90 46.89
CA SER A 653 -32.59 -23.37 45.91
C SER A 653 -33.97 -23.65 46.54
N LYS A 654 -35.03 -23.34 45.78
CA LYS A 654 -36.44 -23.83 45.81
C LYS A 654 -37.22 -22.98 44.79
N SER A 655 -37.93 -23.46 43.75
CA SER A 655 -38.83 -24.62 43.53
C SER A 655 -40.30 -24.37 43.90
N VAL A 656 -41.22 -25.06 43.20
CA VAL A 656 -42.70 -24.90 43.19
C VAL A 656 -43.15 -23.67 42.36
N LYS A 657 -43.66 -23.78 41.12
CA LYS A 657 -44.90 -24.41 40.57
C LYS A 657 -46.21 -23.66 40.89
N ARG A 658 -46.99 -23.34 39.85
CA ARG A 658 -48.37 -23.81 39.53
C ARG A 658 -48.92 -23.01 38.33
N ASP A 659 -49.42 -23.64 37.25
CA ASP A 659 -50.75 -24.29 37.07
C ASP A 659 -51.88 -23.22 37.08
N ALA A 660 -52.92 -23.20 36.23
CA ALA A 660 -53.27 -23.81 34.92
C ALA A 660 -54.52 -23.01 34.38
N ASP A 661 -55.24 -23.26 33.28
CA ASP A 661 -55.25 -24.28 32.20
C ASP A 661 -55.07 -23.55 30.83
N GLU A 662 -55.63 -23.79 29.62
CA GLU A 662 -56.58 -24.70 28.90
C GLU A 662 -55.91 -24.97 27.48
N GLN A 663 -56.00 -26.06 26.71
CA GLN A 663 -56.97 -27.12 26.34
C GLN A 663 -58.00 -26.74 25.25
N GLU A 664 -58.26 -27.49 24.15
CA GLU A 664 -57.63 -28.68 23.48
C GLU A 664 -57.73 -28.44 21.92
N ASP A 665 -57.63 -29.32 20.90
CA ASP A 665 -57.47 -30.78 20.64
C ASP A 665 -56.38 -31.01 19.52
N GLU A 666 -55.64 -32.13 19.40
CA GLU A 666 -55.89 -33.46 18.76
C GLU A 666 -56.29 -33.44 17.25
N ASP A 667 -55.71 -34.20 16.30
CA ASP A 667 -54.71 -35.31 16.24
C ASP A 667 -53.53 -34.96 15.27
N GLY A 668 -52.36 -35.62 15.23
CA GLY A 668 -51.82 -36.76 16.01
C GLY A 668 -50.46 -37.25 15.46
N ASP A 669 -49.65 -37.88 16.33
CA ASP A 669 -48.37 -38.62 16.15
C ASP A 669 -47.51 -38.49 14.85
N ASP A 670 -46.24 -38.09 14.99
CA ASP A 670 -45.11 -39.05 15.08
C ASP A 670 -43.77 -38.36 15.49
N HIS A 671 -42.87 -39.16 16.08
CA HIS A 671 -41.43 -38.97 16.38
C HIS A 671 -40.76 -37.58 16.46
N SER A 672 -40.14 -37.32 17.61
CA SER A 672 -39.06 -36.34 17.76
C SER A 672 -37.75 -36.80 17.11
N THR A 673 -37.25 -36.05 16.12
CA THR A 673 -35.84 -36.09 15.69
C THR A 673 -35.21 -34.71 15.80
N GLU A 674 -33.88 -34.68 15.98
CA GLU A 674 -33.11 -33.45 16.11
C GLU A 674 -33.08 -32.68 14.77
N ASN A 675 -33.05 -31.34 14.80
CA ASN A 675 -33.24 -30.52 13.59
C ASN A 675 -32.09 -30.70 12.57
N ASP A 676 -32.37 -31.40 11.48
CA ASP A 676 -31.50 -31.42 10.29
C ASP A 676 -31.39 -30.02 9.65
N LEU A 677 -30.26 -29.34 9.85
CA LEU A 677 -29.95 -28.10 9.14
C LEU A 677 -29.66 -28.42 7.66
N THR A 678 -30.70 -28.34 6.83
CA THR A 678 -30.61 -28.52 5.37
C THR A 678 -30.84 -27.20 4.63
N CYS A 679 -30.24 -27.04 3.45
CA CYS A 679 -30.39 -25.81 2.67
C CYS A 679 -31.76 -25.76 1.97
N PRO A 680 -32.68 -24.82 2.28
CA PRO A 680 -34.05 -24.81 1.74
C PRO A 680 -34.13 -24.48 0.23
N PHE A 681 -33.02 -24.11 -0.40
CA PHE A 681 -32.95 -23.78 -1.82
C PHE A 681 -32.43 -24.94 -2.67
N CYS A 682 -31.33 -25.60 -2.27
CA CYS A 682 -30.67 -26.65 -3.05
C CYS A 682 -30.71 -28.05 -2.42
N ASP A 683 -31.34 -28.22 -1.25
CA ASP A 683 -31.51 -29.48 -0.51
C ASP A 683 -30.18 -30.15 -0.09
N HIS A 684 -29.06 -29.43 -0.12
CA HIS A 684 -27.79 -29.95 0.35
C HIS A 684 -27.82 -30.14 1.87
N ALA A 685 -27.33 -31.30 2.32
CA ALA A 685 -27.52 -31.85 3.65
C ALA A 685 -26.25 -32.58 4.12
N ASP A 686 -25.26 -31.81 4.58
CA ASP A 686 -24.10 -32.30 5.33
C ASP A 686 -23.88 -31.35 6.51
N THR A 687 -24.36 -31.77 7.69
CA THR A 687 -24.10 -31.21 9.04
C THR A 687 -23.71 -29.73 9.14
N PHE A 688 -24.52 -28.80 8.63
CA PHE A 688 -24.25 -27.37 8.80
C PHE A 688 -24.40 -26.95 10.27
N ALA A 689 -23.35 -26.37 10.85
CA ALA A 689 -23.53 -25.44 11.97
C ALA A 689 -24.27 -24.17 11.48
N SER A 690 -24.94 -23.46 12.38
CA SER A 690 -25.79 -22.31 12.01
C SER A 690 -25.05 -21.20 11.24
N GLU A 691 -23.75 -21.03 11.47
CA GLU A 691 -22.89 -20.05 10.76
C GLU A 691 -22.49 -20.53 9.35
N GLU A 692 -22.42 -21.84 9.13
CA GLU A 692 -22.00 -22.44 7.85
C GLU A 692 -23.12 -22.42 6.80
N LEU A 693 -24.39 -22.49 7.25
CA LEU A 693 -25.56 -22.33 6.38
C LEU A 693 -25.64 -20.89 5.81
N ASP A 694 -25.33 -19.88 6.62
CA ASP A 694 -25.20 -18.49 6.16
C ASP A 694 -24.03 -18.37 5.16
N HIS A 695 -22.86 -18.97 5.45
CA HIS A 695 -21.74 -19.01 4.51
C HIS A 695 -22.14 -19.68 3.17
N HIS A 696 -22.89 -20.77 3.20
CA HIS A 696 -23.40 -21.45 2.02
C HIS A 696 -24.27 -20.52 1.15
N PHE A 697 -25.23 -19.79 1.73
CA PHE A 697 -26.05 -18.83 0.95
C PHE A 697 -25.21 -17.75 0.25
N TRP A 698 -24.21 -17.21 0.94
CA TRP A 698 -23.37 -16.09 0.46
C TRP A 698 -22.25 -16.51 -0.48
N ALA A 699 -21.67 -17.70 -0.34
CA ALA A 699 -20.55 -18.18 -1.16
C ALA A 699 -20.98 -19.19 -2.24
N SER A 700 -21.58 -20.32 -1.85
CA SER A 700 -21.59 -21.55 -2.65
C SER A 700 -22.96 -22.04 -3.13
N CYS A 701 -24.08 -21.53 -2.62
CA CYS A 701 -25.41 -22.01 -2.99
C CYS A 701 -25.72 -21.76 -4.48
N PRO A 702 -25.86 -22.81 -5.34
CA PRO A 702 -26.01 -22.62 -6.79
C PRO A 702 -27.37 -22.04 -7.21
N MET A 703 -28.37 -22.10 -6.32
CA MET A 703 -29.72 -21.56 -6.56
C MET A 703 -29.81 -20.04 -6.37
N LEU A 704 -28.80 -19.43 -5.74
CA LEU A 704 -28.76 -18.02 -5.35
C LEU A 704 -27.66 -17.28 -6.11
N THR A 705 -27.83 -15.97 -6.34
CA THR A 705 -26.84 -15.13 -7.01
C THR A 705 -26.78 -13.71 -6.41
N PRO A 706 -25.59 -13.09 -6.28
CA PRO A 706 -25.47 -11.71 -5.83
C PRO A 706 -25.77 -10.73 -6.97
N CYS A 707 -26.81 -9.92 -6.78
CA CYS A 707 -27.25 -8.87 -7.70
C CYS A 707 -26.11 -7.86 -7.97
N LYS A 708 -25.75 -7.64 -9.23
CA LYS A 708 -24.58 -6.82 -9.63
C LYS A 708 -24.75 -5.31 -9.42
N LEU A 709 -25.83 -4.87 -8.77
CA LEU A 709 -26.20 -3.46 -8.60
C LEU A 709 -26.23 -3.01 -7.14
N CYS A 710 -26.89 -3.79 -6.27
CA CYS A 710 -27.03 -3.57 -4.83
C CYS A 710 -26.27 -4.61 -3.98
N GLY A 711 -25.73 -5.68 -4.57
CA GLY A 711 -25.00 -6.74 -3.85
C GLY A 711 -25.87 -7.74 -3.07
N GLN A 712 -27.20 -7.56 -3.04
CA GLN A 712 -28.12 -8.50 -2.39
C GLN A 712 -28.05 -9.89 -3.04
N VAL A 713 -27.90 -10.94 -2.22
CA VAL A 713 -28.05 -12.33 -2.64
C VAL A 713 -29.55 -12.64 -2.76
N ILE A 714 -29.97 -13.16 -3.92
CA ILE A 714 -31.37 -13.46 -4.26
C ILE A 714 -31.47 -14.78 -5.02
N GLU A 715 -32.66 -15.38 -5.09
CA GLU A 715 -32.90 -16.53 -5.97
C GLU A 715 -32.69 -16.16 -7.44
N ILE A 716 -32.00 -17.02 -8.19
CA ILE A 716 -31.81 -16.84 -9.64
C ILE A 716 -33.18 -16.78 -10.37
N ALA A 717 -34.19 -17.45 -9.81
CA ALA A 717 -35.55 -17.45 -10.33
C ALA A 717 -36.24 -16.07 -10.30
N THR A 718 -35.90 -15.20 -9.34
CA THR A 718 -36.57 -13.89 -9.14
C THR A 718 -35.69 -12.70 -9.53
N LEU A 719 -34.49 -12.92 -10.09
CA LEU A 719 -33.53 -11.87 -10.47
C LEU A 719 -34.14 -10.80 -11.40
N ASN A 720 -35.01 -11.17 -12.34
CA ASN A 720 -35.70 -10.17 -13.19
C ASN A 720 -36.65 -9.28 -12.39
N ASP A 721 -37.48 -9.87 -11.53
CA ASP A 721 -38.48 -9.15 -10.74
C ASP A 721 -37.79 -8.23 -9.73
N HIS A 722 -36.73 -8.71 -9.08
CA HIS A 722 -35.87 -7.90 -8.22
C HIS A 722 -35.30 -6.68 -8.97
N LEU A 723 -34.72 -6.88 -10.16
CA LEU A 723 -34.13 -5.81 -10.97
C LEU A 723 -35.14 -4.75 -11.43
N LEU A 724 -36.43 -5.09 -11.52
CA LEU A 724 -37.50 -4.21 -12.01
C LEU A 724 -38.31 -3.55 -10.87
N LEU A 725 -38.52 -4.24 -9.76
CA LEU A 725 -39.46 -3.84 -8.70
C LEU A 725 -38.76 -3.43 -7.40
N GLU A 726 -37.74 -4.16 -6.97
CA GLU A 726 -37.16 -4.05 -5.63
C GLU A 726 -35.84 -3.28 -5.61
N CYS A 727 -34.98 -3.49 -6.60
CA CYS A 727 -33.59 -3.05 -6.59
C CYS A 727 -33.45 -1.52 -6.45
N GLU A 728 -32.51 -1.07 -5.61
CA GLU A 728 -32.08 0.33 -5.46
C GLU A 728 -31.87 1.05 -6.81
N ARG A 729 -31.44 0.29 -7.83
CA ARG A 729 -31.10 0.80 -9.17
C ARG A 729 -32.07 0.34 -10.26
N LYS A 730 -33.32 0.00 -9.90
CA LYS A 730 -34.36 -0.42 -10.87
C LYS A 730 -34.61 0.57 -12.00
N ASN A 731 -34.43 1.87 -11.75
CA ASN A 731 -34.49 2.94 -12.77
C ASN A 731 -33.49 2.76 -13.94
N ASN A 732 -32.46 1.92 -13.78
CA ASN A 732 -31.51 1.57 -14.85
C ASN A 732 -32.00 0.42 -15.75
N HIS A 733 -33.16 -0.18 -15.47
CA HIS A 733 -33.72 -1.35 -16.16
C HIS A 733 -35.16 -1.11 -16.60
N ARG A 734 -35.58 -1.81 -17.65
CA ARG A 734 -36.96 -1.86 -18.14
C ARG A 734 -37.29 -3.28 -18.60
N GLU A 735 -38.52 -3.70 -18.34
CA GLU A 735 -39.02 -5.00 -18.81
C GLU A 735 -39.15 -4.97 -20.34
N CYS A 736 -38.52 -5.94 -21.02
CA CYS A 736 -38.71 -6.11 -22.45
C CYS A 736 -40.11 -6.72 -22.73
N PRO A 737 -40.97 -6.09 -23.55
CA PRO A 737 -42.33 -6.58 -23.79
C PRO A 737 -42.40 -7.92 -24.57
N ARG A 738 -41.27 -8.38 -25.14
CA ARG A 738 -41.17 -9.59 -25.95
C ARG A 738 -40.65 -10.80 -25.18
N CYS A 739 -39.52 -10.67 -24.47
CA CYS A 739 -38.95 -11.76 -23.65
C CYS A 739 -39.33 -11.69 -22.16
N GLY A 740 -39.72 -10.52 -21.65
CA GLY A 740 -40.06 -10.33 -20.24
C GLY A 740 -38.87 -10.31 -19.28
N GLU A 741 -37.66 -10.04 -19.77
CA GLU A 741 -36.43 -9.92 -18.97
C GLU A 741 -36.12 -8.45 -18.65
N ALA A 742 -35.32 -8.23 -17.60
CA ALA A 742 -34.91 -6.91 -17.14
C ALA A 742 -33.74 -6.36 -17.96
N ILE A 743 -34.02 -5.56 -18.99
CA ILE A 743 -33.00 -5.03 -19.91
C ILE A 743 -32.53 -3.65 -19.47
N THR A 744 -31.21 -3.42 -19.40
CA THR A 744 -30.65 -2.11 -19.06
C THR A 744 -31.12 -1.01 -20.03
N CYS A 745 -31.47 0.17 -19.52
CA CYS A 745 -31.97 1.30 -20.31
C CYS A 745 -31.04 1.68 -21.48
N LYS A 746 -29.72 1.54 -21.32
CA LYS A 746 -28.70 1.81 -22.36
C LYS A 746 -28.84 0.92 -23.62
N PHE A 747 -29.34 -0.30 -23.46
CA PHE A 747 -29.46 -1.27 -24.56
C PHE A 747 -30.92 -1.61 -24.91
N PHE A 748 -31.89 -1.12 -24.14
CA PHE A 748 -33.31 -1.40 -24.29
C PHE A 748 -33.84 -1.14 -25.71
N GLU A 749 -33.60 0.05 -26.26
CA GLU A 749 -34.10 0.43 -27.59
C GLU A 749 -33.57 -0.50 -28.68
N LYS A 750 -32.26 -0.79 -28.67
CA LYS A 750 -31.62 -1.71 -29.62
C LYS A 750 -32.13 -3.15 -29.48
N HIS A 751 -32.29 -3.63 -28.25
CA HIS A 751 -32.78 -4.97 -27.96
C HIS A 751 -34.21 -5.17 -28.47
N VAL A 752 -35.09 -4.17 -28.28
CA VAL A 752 -36.47 -4.20 -28.78
C VAL A 752 -36.50 -4.02 -30.30
N SER A 753 -35.67 -3.13 -30.88
CA SER A 753 -35.71 -2.83 -32.32
C SER A 753 -35.11 -3.92 -33.22
N MET A 754 -34.22 -4.77 -32.71
CA MET A 754 -33.59 -5.85 -33.48
C MET A 754 -34.16 -7.24 -33.19
N GLU A 755 -35.08 -7.36 -32.22
CA GLU A 755 -35.69 -8.63 -31.80
C GLU A 755 -34.70 -9.72 -31.32
N ASP A 756 -33.50 -9.32 -30.85
CA ASP A 756 -32.34 -10.11 -30.37
C ASP A 756 -32.63 -11.15 -29.24
N CYS A 757 -33.88 -11.33 -28.83
CA CYS A 757 -34.30 -12.20 -27.72
C CYS A 757 -35.20 -13.36 -28.18
N LEU A 758 -35.56 -14.24 -27.26
CA LEU A 758 -36.62 -15.23 -27.45
C LEU A 758 -37.93 -14.75 -26.80
N PRO A 759 -39.12 -15.00 -27.39
CA PRO A 759 -40.40 -14.67 -26.76
C PRO A 759 -40.56 -15.29 -25.36
N ARG A 760 -41.25 -14.59 -24.45
CA ARG A 760 -41.54 -15.05 -23.08
C ARG A 760 -42.30 -16.39 -23.15
N PRO A 761 -41.78 -17.50 -22.58
CA PRO A 761 -42.50 -18.76 -22.57
C PRO A 761 -43.79 -18.64 -21.75
N HIS A 762 -44.80 -19.43 -22.09
CA HIS A 762 -46.03 -19.45 -21.30
C HIS A 762 -45.74 -20.04 -19.90
N PRO A 763 -46.20 -19.43 -18.79
CA PRO A 763 -45.81 -19.84 -17.43
C PRO A 763 -46.13 -21.29 -17.03
N LYS A 764 -47.05 -21.95 -17.75
CA LYS A 764 -47.37 -23.38 -17.57
C LYS A 764 -46.56 -24.35 -18.47
N GLN A 765 -45.59 -23.84 -19.23
CA GLN A 765 -44.79 -24.63 -20.20
C GLN A 765 -43.31 -24.68 -19.83
N ALA A 766 -42.70 -23.54 -19.50
CA ALA A 766 -41.28 -23.44 -19.14
C ALA A 766 -40.99 -22.19 -18.30
N ASN A 767 -39.93 -22.22 -17.49
CA ASN A 767 -39.36 -20.99 -16.90
C ASN A 767 -38.34 -20.37 -17.89
N ARG A 768 -37.78 -19.20 -17.56
CA ARG A 768 -36.74 -18.52 -18.36
C ARG A 768 -35.56 -18.14 -17.47
N CYS A 769 -34.37 -18.64 -17.80
CA CYS A 769 -33.17 -18.40 -17.00
C CYS A 769 -32.57 -17.00 -17.28
N PRO A 770 -32.50 -16.07 -16.32
CA PRO A 770 -31.90 -14.75 -16.54
C PRO A 770 -30.36 -14.76 -16.64
N LEU A 771 -29.72 -15.93 -16.44
CA LEU A 771 -28.28 -16.09 -16.61
C LEU A 771 -27.93 -16.59 -18.02
N CYS A 772 -28.47 -17.73 -18.46
CA CYS A 772 -28.18 -18.27 -19.80
C CYS A 772 -29.10 -17.75 -20.92
N HIS A 773 -30.31 -17.25 -20.59
CA HIS A 773 -31.41 -16.86 -21.49
C HIS A 773 -32.11 -18.03 -22.20
N GLU A 774 -32.08 -19.23 -21.61
CA GLU A 774 -32.75 -20.44 -22.13
C GLU A 774 -34.09 -20.71 -21.43
N ASN A 775 -34.93 -21.55 -22.05
CA ASN A 775 -36.22 -21.96 -21.50
C ASN A 775 -36.06 -23.27 -20.70
N ILE A 776 -36.35 -23.23 -19.41
CA ILE A 776 -36.14 -24.34 -18.47
C ILE A 776 -37.35 -25.27 -18.44
N THR A 777 -37.08 -26.58 -18.57
CA THR A 777 -37.99 -27.75 -18.62
C THR A 777 -39.36 -27.66 -17.91
N PRO A 778 -39.66 -28.49 -16.90
CA PRO A 778 -40.94 -28.43 -16.21
C PRO A 778 -41.05 -27.14 -15.40
N SER A 779 -42.00 -26.28 -15.76
CA SER A 779 -42.22 -24.97 -15.12
C SER A 779 -42.37 -25.05 -13.60
N GLY A 780 -41.96 -24.00 -12.88
CA GLY A 780 -41.91 -23.95 -11.42
C GLY A 780 -40.61 -24.52 -10.83
N LYS A 781 -40.62 -24.79 -9.51
CA LYS A 781 -39.41 -25.11 -8.72
C LYS A 781 -38.64 -26.35 -9.20
N LYS A 782 -39.33 -27.38 -9.71
CA LYS A 782 -38.67 -28.62 -10.17
C LYS A 782 -37.74 -28.39 -11.37
N GLY A 783 -38.15 -27.57 -12.35
CA GLY A 783 -37.29 -27.21 -13.47
C GLY A 783 -36.09 -26.38 -13.04
N TRP A 784 -36.26 -25.44 -12.10
CA TRP A 784 -35.15 -24.64 -11.57
C TRP A 784 -34.08 -25.50 -10.87
N LYS A 785 -34.48 -26.41 -9.98
CA LYS A 785 -33.54 -27.35 -9.34
C LYS A 785 -32.82 -28.21 -10.38
N ARG A 786 -33.54 -28.79 -11.35
CA ARG A 786 -32.92 -29.55 -12.46
C ARG A 786 -31.90 -28.71 -13.23
N HIS A 787 -32.24 -27.48 -13.61
CA HIS A 787 -31.38 -26.62 -14.43
C HIS A 787 -30.13 -26.09 -13.69
N LEU A 788 -30.25 -25.80 -12.40
CA LEU A 788 -29.17 -25.20 -11.61
C LEU A 788 -28.31 -26.23 -10.87
N LEU A 789 -28.83 -27.43 -10.58
CA LEU A 789 -28.13 -28.47 -9.80
C LEU A 789 -27.76 -29.71 -10.66
N GLU A 790 -28.61 -30.13 -11.60
CA GLU A 790 -28.37 -31.35 -12.41
C GLU A 790 -27.77 -31.03 -13.79
N GLU A 791 -28.36 -30.07 -14.52
CA GLU A 791 -27.89 -29.62 -15.85
C GLU A 791 -26.69 -28.65 -15.77
N MET A 792 -26.39 -28.15 -14.56
CA MET A 792 -25.33 -27.16 -14.28
C MET A 792 -25.29 -25.98 -15.26
N CYS A 793 -26.36 -25.17 -15.32
CA CYS A 793 -26.47 -23.92 -16.09
C CYS A 793 -25.13 -23.21 -16.42
N PRO A 794 -24.69 -23.14 -17.69
CA PRO A 794 -23.31 -22.82 -18.09
C PRO A 794 -22.90 -21.34 -17.91
N LYS A 795 -23.79 -20.50 -17.36
CA LYS A 795 -23.50 -19.10 -16.98
C LYS A 795 -23.77 -18.82 -15.49
N ASN A 796 -23.95 -19.85 -14.67
CA ASN A 796 -24.00 -19.68 -13.21
C ASN A 796 -22.58 -19.64 -12.63
N PRO A 797 -22.14 -18.55 -11.96
CA PRO A 797 -20.79 -18.43 -11.42
C PRO A 797 -20.59 -19.17 -10.08
N ARG A 798 -21.50 -20.10 -9.73
CA ARG A 798 -21.48 -20.94 -8.51
C ARG A 798 -21.64 -22.43 -8.85
N ASN A 799 -21.36 -22.81 -10.10
CA ASN A 799 -21.27 -24.18 -10.60
C ASN A 799 -19.80 -24.57 -10.79
#